data_AF-A0A7J5DMW5-F1
#
_entry.id   AF-A0A7J5DMW5-F1
#
_cell.length_a   1.000
_cell.length_b   1.000
_cell.length_c   1.000
_cell.angle_alpha   90.00
_cell.angle_beta   90.00
_cell.angle_gamma   90.00
#
_symmetry.space_group_name_H-M   'P 1'
#
loop_
_entity.id
_entity.type
_entity.pdbx_description
1 polymer ?
#
loop_
_entity_poly.entity_id
_entity_poly.type
_entity_poly.pdbx_seq_one_letter_code
_entity_poly.pdbx_strand_id
1 'polypeptide(L)'
;MPSILREARYPQVVMLQEVGAGTPDNSAQLPNPRGTEGNRLVTYVEWRSSMRPSRWYLLFLQTNNPDDPDDSGGRVNTIVMSQSQITDATVVEADHSSGRNRPSLGIRQGDDWYFSYHALSGGGGDAVHMLDAIGDRVEALEPEGRRYDWTVGADFNVRPETEDGRGLTQREDWPIITTPNGLAPRVLNSGQPTHRSGRELDYAVTTSDRGSYRVSAQPSLGGSDHQPVWVRPAPAPTSSVAEYGPLATGGFAIDGGNGRTIPYRYGGMRGPARECLIRRYRMGCQAYLDQRSSLASTADVGTTSFDYVGPVGRGSVTDDDNEEEAFPGQNIDQLRQHLVGDLRTYRPNVVLLQLDVANDLTNDEDLTASQEADQLRVLLEQIHFVLPRTMVLVGDPVPSRAPAIRDKMYTGASSYLERSSAVIASALRAGQPVRQVPIAFPHDAGFVDTTQDADGVPNDDGYRAMTLGYVAQLAALWDSGDIVAPADVVVNPADLVVDDSGIDDTPGAGGNPTTNPPLKVMVVGDSMSEGMEGDWTWRYRLWQWFQDQHVPVDFVGPYRGTKQPDPTGPPAPPRLQNEPPENPSVANPPVSGAYYQDIAPGFDSDHFAVWGRQAAQDKDLIGPMVAQYEPDLILFGIGFNDMGWFVSDAKGTLDSMKALVDRARAAKPDVKMAVANVPHRLFIDGRQDLVDKTNQYNALLKDAVPTWSTSASPVKLVDWERAYGCRVTACPAGYDGLHPNLTGEYQIAYAYARTLNEEFGIGQSTPDHIPAFPARPISPVSGLKAESVPSGIKVTWNPVFGARGYEVLYRVVGASDWNRAIVPSNRFDTTWTQDGWTWEYQVRTYNYTDGTSAWKMTSTTSHPETAAAPGNIVTRATATGVDVSWDAAKGPYTDSIDRYQIITWDRDVPGSFIGSTGVKGTSAHLDGLVPGHHYLVAVATWNRAGGGFPGVARSVTIGAGTPPVPTDVTVKSIDATTVQLNWKGSPEAAGYRVWVRDVNAPEGSNTQGPYVTDGPEHQIAFLFPGNWNFEFCITAINGELESGKSSCVHVPLPPPSTGGTPAPSGSGREVPDPAEESLLKLGRAADAQRDPAAAVPIG
;
A
#
# COMPACT_ATOMS: atom_id res chain seq x y z
N MET A 1 15.34 -25.44 -7.35
CA MET A 1 14.78 -24.62 -8.45
C MET A 1 14.31 -23.23 -7.98
N PRO A 2 13.41 -23.07 -6.99
CA PRO A 2 12.88 -21.75 -6.62
C PRO A 2 13.90 -20.69 -6.17
N SER A 3 15.00 -21.09 -5.54
CA SER A 3 16.10 -20.20 -5.17
C SER A 3 16.96 -19.78 -6.37
N ILE A 4 17.22 -20.71 -7.30
CA ILE A 4 18.03 -20.48 -8.51
C ILE A 4 17.33 -19.48 -9.46
N LEU A 5 15.99 -19.52 -9.53
CA LEU A 5 15.20 -18.72 -10.45
C LEU A 5 14.97 -17.26 -9.99
N ARG A 6 15.08 -16.95 -8.69
CA ARG A 6 14.83 -15.59 -8.16
C ARG A 6 15.81 -14.53 -8.66
N GLU A 7 17.00 -14.95 -9.08
CA GLU A 7 18.06 -14.04 -9.50
C GLU A 7 18.38 -14.14 -11.00
N ALA A 8 17.50 -14.81 -11.75
CA ALA A 8 17.66 -15.11 -13.17
C ALA A 8 17.12 -14.01 -14.11
N ARG A 9 17.58 -12.76 -13.97
CA ARG A 9 16.94 -11.55 -14.55
C ARG A 9 17.34 -11.14 -15.98
N TYR A 10 18.21 -11.89 -16.66
CA TYR A 10 18.71 -11.62 -18.03
C TYR A 10 18.63 -12.92 -18.87
N PRO A 11 18.77 -12.93 -20.22
CA PRO A 11 18.73 -14.18 -20.99
C PRO A 11 19.77 -15.15 -20.42
N GLN A 12 19.26 -16.15 -19.70
CA GLN A 12 20.07 -17.05 -18.91
C GLN A 12 19.89 -18.47 -19.43
N VAL A 13 21.03 -19.10 -19.70
CA VAL A 13 21.10 -20.55 -19.83
C VAL A 13 21.44 -21.13 -18.45
N VAL A 14 20.56 -22.00 -17.94
CA VAL A 14 20.76 -22.70 -16.67
C VAL A 14 21.06 -24.17 -16.96
N MET A 15 22.20 -24.65 -16.47
CA MET A 15 22.66 -26.03 -16.67
C MET A 15 22.57 -26.78 -15.33
N LEU A 16 21.79 -27.85 -15.29
CA LEU A 16 21.55 -28.65 -14.10
C LEU A 16 21.98 -30.10 -14.31
N GLN A 17 22.55 -30.70 -13.27
CA GLN A 17 22.98 -32.10 -13.21
C GLN A 17 22.33 -32.80 -12.01
N GLU A 18 22.34 -34.14 -12.05
CA GLU A 18 21.70 -35.03 -11.06
C GLU A 18 20.22 -34.73 -10.77
N VAL A 19 19.49 -34.29 -11.79
CA VAL A 19 18.07 -33.97 -11.63
C VAL A 19 17.23 -35.26 -11.61
N GLY A 20 16.09 -35.22 -10.90
CA GLY A 20 15.17 -36.35 -10.82
C GLY A 20 14.58 -36.76 -12.19
N ALA A 21 13.90 -37.90 -12.24
CA ALA A 21 13.42 -38.53 -13.49
C ALA A 21 12.21 -37.84 -14.18
N GLY A 22 11.76 -36.68 -13.69
CA GLY A 22 10.53 -36.02 -14.16
C GLY A 22 10.72 -34.55 -14.49
N THR A 23 9.90 -34.04 -15.41
CA THR A 23 9.78 -32.60 -15.67
C THR A 23 9.00 -31.91 -14.54
N PRO A 24 9.18 -30.60 -14.33
CA PRO A 24 8.43 -29.87 -13.31
C PRO A 24 6.90 -29.94 -13.53
N ASP A 25 6.14 -29.88 -12.44
CA ASP A 25 4.68 -29.73 -12.48
C ASP A 25 4.27 -28.48 -13.26
N ASN A 26 3.15 -28.55 -14.00
CA ASN A 26 2.66 -27.50 -14.90
C ASN A 26 3.57 -27.22 -16.12
N SER A 27 4.30 -28.23 -16.58
CA SER A 27 5.01 -28.17 -17.87
C SER A 27 4.13 -28.64 -19.03
N ALA A 28 4.28 -27.99 -20.18
CA ALA A 28 3.66 -28.38 -21.45
C ALA A 28 4.75 -28.95 -22.37
N GLN A 29 4.59 -30.21 -22.78
CA GLN A 29 5.55 -30.85 -23.67
C GLN A 29 5.48 -30.26 -25.09
N LEU A 30 6.64 -29.96 -25.65
CA LEU A 30 6.83 -29.42 -26.98
C LEU A 30 7.49 -30.46 -27.90
N PRO A 31 7.34 -30.34 -29.24
CA PRO A 31 8.10 -31.16 -30.18
C PRO A 31 9.60 -30.93 -30.00
N ASN A 32 10.39 -32.01 -29.94
CA ASN A 32 11.83 -31.90 -29.75
C ASN A 32 12.49 -31.01 -30.83
N PRO A 33 13.44 -30.14 -30.44
CA PRO A 33 14.12 -29.21 -31.34
C PRO A 33 15.01 -29.92 -32.36
N ARG A 34 15.44 -29.17 -33.38
CA ARG A 34 16.26 -29.69 -34.47
C ARG A 34 17.54 -30.31 -33.95
N GLY A 35 17.81 -31.56 -34.34
CA GLY A 35 18.92 -32.38 -33.86
C GLY A 35 18.55 -33.37 -32.75
N THR A 36 17.30 -33.35 -32.27
CA THR A 36 16.79 -34.27 -31.23
C THR A 36 15.40 -34.86 -31.53
N GLU A 37 14.86 -34.65 -32.74
CA GLU A 37 13.47 -34.98 -33.13
C GLU A 37 13.11 -36.47 -32.99
N GLY A 38 14.11 -37.35 -33.00
CA GLY A 38 13.95 -38.80 -32.84
C GLY A 38 14.52 -39.39 -31.55
N ASN A 39 15.09 -38.55 -30.67
CA ASN A 39 15.72 -39.03 -29.45
C ASN A 39 14.68 -39.23 -28.34
N ARG A 40 14.39 -40.49 -28.00
CA ARG A 40 13.38 -40.88 -27.00
C ARG A 40 13.77 -40.54 -25.56
N LEU A 41 15.04 -40.24 -25.32
CA LEU A 41 15.57 -39.85 -24.01
C LEU A 41 15.52 -38.34 -23.80
N VAL A 42 15.20 -37.57 -24.85
CA VAL A 42 15.10 -36.11 -24.79
C VAL A 42 13.63 -35.71 -24.68
N THR A 43 13.31 -34.94 -23.64
CA THR A 43 12.01 -34.30 -23.49
C THR A 43 12.17 -32.79 -23.53
N TYR A 44 11.51 -32.14 -24.48
CA TYR A 44 11.41 -30.69 -24.53
C TYR A 44 10.12 -30.20 -23.91
N VAL A 45 10.18 -29.29 -22.94
CA VAL A 45 8.99 -28.71 -22.31
C VAL A 45 9.07 -27.19 -22.18
N GLU A 46 7.91 -26.55 -22.28
CA GLU A 46 7.68 -25.22 -21.75
C GLU A 46 7.19 -25.35 -20.31
N TRP A 47 7.87 -24.69 -19.37
CA TRP A 47 7.46 -24.67 -17.98
C TRP A 47 7.08 -23.26 -17.53
N ARG A 48 5.95 -23.16 -16.82
CA ARG A 48 5.47 -21.92 -16.21
C ARG A 48 5.71 -21.93 -14.70
N SER A 49 6.67 -21.15 -14.27
CA SER A 49 7.03 -20.95 -12.86
C SER A 49 6.20 -19.81 -12.25
N SER A 50 5.92 -19.91 -10.94
CA SER A 50 5.32 -18.83 -10.15
C SER A 50 6.30 -17.70 -9.81
N MET A 51 7.59 -17.85 -10.15
CA MET A 51 8.65 -16.85 -9.96
C MET A 51 9.08 -16.28 -11.31
N ARG A 52 9.47 -14.99 -11.35
CA ARG A 52 9.96 -14.34 -12.58
C ARG A 52 11.44 -14.66 -12.84
N PRO A 53 11.85 -14.90 -14.11
CA PRO A 53 10.99 -14.99 -15.29
C PRO A 53 10.11 -16.24 -15.23
N SER A 54 8.84 -16.06 -15.60
CA SER A 54 7.79 -17.07 -15.38
C SER A 54 7.76 -18.14 -16.47
N ARG A 55 8.40 -17.92 -17.62
CA ARG A 55 8.44 -18.87 -18.74
C ARG A 55 9.85 -19.38 -18.95
N TRP A 56 9.99 -20.69 -19.01
CA TRP A 56 11.25 -21.38 -19.28
C TRP A 56 11.04 -22.49 -20.30
N TYR A 57 12.05 -22.69 -21.14
CA TYR A 57 12.15 -23.78 -22.10
C TYR A 57 13.22 -24.74 -21.60
N LEU A 58 12.82 -25.97 -21.25
CA LEU A 58 13.69 -26.96 -20.63
C LEU A 58 13.86 -28.10 -21.60
N LEU A 59 15.10 -28.37 -21.97
CA LEU A 59 15.46 -29.62 -22.61
C LEU A 59 16.01 -30.56 -21.54
N PHE A 60 15.35 -31.70 -21.38
CA PHE A 60 15.66 -32.72 -20.37
C PHE A 60 16.23 -33.94 -21.06
N LEU A 61 17.39 -34.42 -20.62
CA LEU A 61 18.00 -35.66 -21.09
C LEU A 61 17.96 -36.70 -19.97
N GLN A 62 17.18 -37.75 -20.21
CA GLN A 62 17.10 -38.90 -19.31
C GLN A 62 18.25 -39.87 -19.63
N THR A 63 19.12 -40.13 -18.66
CA THR A 63 20.32 -40.94 -18.86
C THR A 63 20.15 -42.40 -18.43
N ASN A 64 18.94 -42.80 -18.00
CA ASN A 64 18.62 -44.20 -17.70
C ASN A 64 18.28 -44.99 -18.98
N ASN A 65 18.58 -46.29 -18.95
CA ASN A 65 18.20 -47.19 -20.04
C ASN A 65 16.69 -47.48 -19.93
N PRO A 66 15.86 -47.15 -20.95
CA PRO A 66 14.42 -47.38 -20.91
C PRO A 66 14.05 -48.87 -20.87
N ASP A 67 15.02 -49.77 -21.09
CA ASP A 67 14.86 -51.23 -21.06
C ASP A 67 15.39 -51.90 -19.77
N ASP A 68 15.81 -51.14 -18.75
CA ASP A 68 16.27 -51.69 -17.45
C ASP A 68 15.10 -51.75 -16.43
N PRO A 69 14.53 -52.94 -16.14
CA PRO A 69 13.33 -53.10 -15.33
C PRO A 69 13.53 -52.87 -13.82
N ASP A 70 14.77 -52.75 -13.35
CA ASP A 70 15.10 -52.57 -11.92
C ASP A 70 15.30 -51.09 -11.52
N ASP A 71 15.11 -50.14 -12.45
CA ASP A 71 15.15 -48.67 -12.24
C ASP A 71 16.32 -48.19 -11.36
N SER A 72 17.48 -48.83 -11.49
CA SER A 72 18.61 -48.64 -10.57
C SER A 72 19.60 -47.55 -10.99
N GLY A 73 19.21 -46.63 -11.89
CA GLY A 73 20.14 -45.73 -12.59
C GLY A 73 19.71 -44.27 -12.81
N GLY A 74 18.60 -43.78 -12.25
CA GLY A 74 18.06 -42.44 -12.57
C GLY A 74 18.73 -41.21 -11.92
N ARG A 75 19.98 -41.31 -11.44
CA ARG A 75 20.61 -40.24 -10.63
C ARG A 75 21.33 -39.16 -11.42
N VAL A 76 21.57 -39.32 -12.72
CA VAL A 76 22.52 -38.48 -13.48
C VAL A 76 21.89 -37.84 -14.72
N ASN A 77 20.61 -37.51 -14.63
CA ASN A 77 19.92 -36.77 -15.69
C ASN A 77 20.44 -35.32 -15.74
N THR A 78 20.32 -34.70 -16.92
CA THR A 78 20.74 -33.32 -17.13
C THR A 78 19.61 -32.48 -17.73
N ILE A 79 19.57 -31.20 -17.36
CA ILE A 79 18.68 -30.20 -17.95
C ILE A 79 19.52 -29.03 -18.47
N VAL A 80 19.16 -28.52 -19.64
CA VAL A 80 19.51 -27.17 -20.06
C VAL A 80 18.22 -26.35 -20.18
N MET A 81 18.14 -25.26 -19.43
CA MET A 81 17.01 -24.33 -19.43
C MET A 81 17.39 -23.06 -20.17
N SER A 82 16.47 -22.53 -20.97
CA SER A 82 16.59 -21.22 -21.63
C SER A 82 15.32 -20.41 -21.45
N GLN A 83 15.45 -19.09 -21.49
CA GLN A 83 14.32 -18.16 -21.53
C GLN A 83 13.79 -17.99 -22.97
N SER A 84 14.61 -18.34 -23.96
CA SER A 84 14.26 -18.36 -25.38
C SER A 84 13.91 -19.76 -25.85
N GLN A 85 13.00 -19.86 -26.83
CA GLN A 85 12.63 -21.14 -27.41
C GLN A 85 13.87 -21.82 -28.02
N ILE A 86 14.04 -23.11 -27.74
CA ILE A 86 15.17 -23.89 -28.23
C ILE A 86 14.80 -24.37 -29.63
N THR A 87 15.56 -23.94 -30.63
CA THR A 87 15.33 -24.30 -32.03
C THR A 87 16.28 -25.38 -32.51
N ASP A 88 17.54 -25.35 -32.06
CA ASP A 88 18.56 -26.35 -32.34
C ASP A 88 19.10 -26.92 -31.01
N ALA A 89 19.24 -28.24 -30.94
CA ALA A 89 19.83 -28.95 -29.83
C ALA A 89 20.57 -30.21 -30.29
N THR A 90 21.48 -30.71 -29.47
CA THR A 90 22.16 -31.97 -29.76
C THR A 90 22.49 -32.72 -28.47
N VAL A 91 22.53 -34.04 -28.58
CA VAL A 91 23.13 -34.90 -27.56
C VAL A 91 24.50 -35.33 -28.05
N VAL A 92 25.50 -35.29 -27.17
CA VAL A 92 26.88 -35.67 -27.48
C VAL A 92 27.26 -36.87 -26.63
N GLU A 93 27.82 -37.88 -27.27
CA GLU A 93 28.43 -39.04 -26.63
C GLU A 93 29.91 -39.08 -27.02
N ALA A 94 30.77 -39.37 -26.05
CA ALA A 94 32.20 -39.54 -26.23
C ALA A 94 32.58 -41.02 -26.07
N ASP A 95 33.42 -41.52 -26.97
CA ASP A 95 33.99 -42.86 -26.85
C ASP A 95 35.08 -42.86 -25.78
N HIS A 96 34.76 -43.41 -24.60
CA HIS A 96 35.72 -43.59 -23.51
C HIS A 96 36.08 -45.07 -23.33
N SER A 97 37.37 -45.36 -23.15
CA SER A 97 37.97 -46.70 -23.12
C SER A 97 37.41 -47.66 -22.05
N SER A 98 36.67 -47.13 -21.06
CA SER A 98 36.00 -47.91 -20.01
C SER A 98 34.61 -48.45 -20.40
N GLY A 99 34.07 -48.08 -21.57
CA GLY A 99 32.73 -48.47 -22.02
C GLY A 99 31.58 -47.82 -21.23
N ARG A 100 31.89 -46.91 -20.30
CA ARG A 100 30.93 -46.09 -19.57
C ARG A 100 31.10 -44.64 -20.03
N ASN A 101 30.08 -44.10 -20.68
CA ASN A 101 30.03 -42.68 -21.04
C ASN A 101 28.67 -42.09 -20.61
N ARG A 102 28.67 -40.82 -20.21
CA ARG A 102 27.46 -40.07 -19.86
C ARG A 102 27.22 -39.02 -20.95
N PRO A 103 26.06 -39.02 -21.62
CA PRO A 103 25.83 -38.07 -22.70
C PRO A 103 25.74 -36.64 -22.17
N SER A 104 26.23 -35.68 -22.95
CA SER A 104 26.03 -34.25 -22.70
C SER A 104 24.86 -33.73 -23.53
N LEU A 105 24.06 -32.85 -22.93
CA LEU A 105 22.92 -32.19 -23.58
C LEU A 105 23.30 -30.75 -23.91
N GLY A 106 23.18 -30.38 -25.19
CA GLY A 106 23.50 -29.04 -25.68
C GLY A 106 22.32 -28.34 -26.36
N ILE A 107 22.20 -27.03 -26.17
CA ILE A 107 21.28 -26.16 -26.90
C ILE A 107 22.07 -25.05 -27.60
N ARG A 108 21.58 -24.58 -28.75
CA ARG A 108 22.14 -23.40 -29.42
C ARG A 108 21.35 -22.14 -29.04
N GLN A 109 22.07 -21.08 -28.71
CA GLN A 109 21.53 -19.73 -28.55
C GLN A 109 22.41 -18.79 -29.37
N GLY A 110 21.88 -18.25 -30.46
CA GLY A 110 22.68 -17.44 -31.39
C GLY A 110 23.86 -18.24 -31.97
N ASP A 111 25.07 -17.73 -31.83
CA ASP A 111 26.30 -18.36 -32.33
C ASP A 111 27.05 -19.18 -31.25
N ASP A 112 26.38 -19.42 -30.13
CA ASP A 112 26.97 -20.10 -28.97
C ASP A 112 26.17 -21.36 -28.61
N TRP A 113 26.89 -22.45 -28.33
CA TRP A 113 26.35 -23.69 -27.81
C TRP A 113 26.57 -23.79 -26.31
N TYR A 114 25.53 -24.22 -25.59
CA TYR A 114 25.58 -24.39 -24.14
C TYR A 114 25.25 -25.82 -23.75
N PHE A 115 26.17 -26.47 -23.06
CA PHE A 115 26.13 -27.89 -22.73
C PHE A 115 26.10 -28.14 -21.22
N SER A 116 25.16 -28.99 -20.77
CA SER A 116 25.19 -29.56 -19.43
C SER A 116 25.82 -30.95 -19.46
N TYR A 117 26.73 -31.22 -18.53
CA TYR A 117 27.44 -32.49 -18.43
C TYR A 117 27.71 -32.88 -16.97
N HIS A 118 27.78 -34.18 -16.69
CA HIS A 118 28.16 -34.71 -15.39
C HIS A 118 29.22 -35.79 -15.56
N ALA A 119 30.46 -35.50 -15.18
CA ALA A 119 31.58 -36.43 -15.35
C ALA A 119 31.49 -37.66 -14.43
N LEU A 120 32.19 -38.73 -14.77
CA LEU A 120 32.24 -39.96 -13.96
C LEU A 120 32.85 -39.72 -12.56
N SER A 121 32.23 -40.35 -11.57
CA SER A 121 32.76 -40.43 -10.21
C SER A 121 34.13 -41.14 -10.22
N GLY A 122 35.10 -40.61 -9.47
CA GLY A 122 36.48 -41.15 -9.45
C GLY A 122 37.52 -40.21 -10.05
N GLY A 123 37.21 -38.92 -10.13
CA GLY A 123 38.10 -37.89 -10.64
C GLY A 123 37.81 -37.44 -12.06
N GLY A 124 36.63 -37.71 -12.64
CA GLY A 124 36.22 -37.16 -13.95
C GLY A 124 37.05 -37.66 -15.12
N GLY A 125 37.41 -38.95 -15.17
CA GLY A 125 38.29 -39.56 -16.18
C GLY A 125 37.86 -39.34 -17.64
N ASP A 126 36.57 -39.13 -17.86
CA ASP A 126 35.89 -38.94 -19.13
C ASP A 126 35.75 -37.46 -19.55
N ALA A 127 36.01 -36.51 -18.65
CA ALA A 127 35.73 -35.09 -18.89
C ALA A 127 36.43 -34.50 -20.13
N VAL A 128 37.72 -34.82 -20.34
CA VAL A 128 38.48 -34.28 -21.48
C VAL A 128 37.97 -34.84 -22.81
N HIS A 129 37.67 -36.15 -22.87
CA HIS A 129 37.10 -36.76 -24.07
C HIS A 129 35.68 -36.24 -24.36
N MET A 130 34.89 -35.91 -23.35
CA MET A 130 33.59 -35.28 -23.57
C MET A 130 33.72 -33.86 -24.13
N LEU A 131 34.64 -33.05 -23.60
CA LEU A 131 34.90 -31.70 -24.13
C LEU A 131 35.36 -31.76 -25.59
N ASP A 132 36.20 -32.75 -25.93
CA ASP A 132 36.66 -33.00 -27.29
C ASP A 132 35.52 -33.40 -28.24
N ALA A 133 34.69 -34.39 -27.83
CA ALA A 133 33.52 -34.82 -28.60
C ALA A 133 32.50 -33.68 -28.80
N ILE A 134 32.37 -32.77 -27.83
CA ILE A 134 31.56 -31.56 -27.97
C ILE A 134 32.16 -30.63 -29.03
N GLY A 135 33.47 -30.44 -29.03
CA GLY A 135 34.18 -29.67 -30.06
C GLY A 135 33.93 -30.21 -31.47
N ASP A 136 34.18 -31.51 -31.68
CA ASP A 136 33.94 -32.19 -32.96
C ASP A 136 32.47 -32.08 -33.40
N ARG A 137 31.54 -32.20 -32.44
CA ARG A 137 30.11 -32.09 -32.73
C ARG A 137 29.76 -30.68 -33.19
N VAL A 138 30.26 -29.66 -32.50
CA VAL A 138 29.97 -28.26 -32.82
C VAL A 138 30.57 -27.90 -34.18
N GLU A 139 31.80 -28.34 -34.46
CA GLU A 139 32.45 -28.16 -35.78
C GLU A 139 31.64 -28.82 -36.90
N ALA A 140 31.13 -30.04 -36.69
CA ALA A 140 30.28 -30.73 -37.67
C ALA A 140 28.91 -30.04 -37.90
N LEU A 141 28.50 -29.15 -36.99
CA LEU A 141 27.26 -28.37 -37.09
C LEU A 141 27.49 -26.99 -37.75
N GLU A 142 28.73 -26.60 -38.05
CA GLU A 142 29.08 -25.34 -38.72
C GLU A 142 28.68 -25.34 -40.21
N PRO A 143 27.70 -24.52 -40.64
CA PRO A 143 27.45 -24.31 -42.06
C PRO A 143 28.60 -23.48 -42.68
N GLU A 144 28.90 -23.71 -43.97
CA GLU A 144 30.03 -23.08 -44.69
C GLU A 144 30.22 -21.60 -44.35
N GLY A 145 31.31 -21.29 -43.63
CA GLY A 145 31.74 -19.93 -43.31
C GLY A 145 31.27 -19.37 -41.96
N ARG A 146 30.52 -20.11 -41.14
CA ARG A 146 30.07 -19.64 -39.82
C ARG A 146 30.63 -20.53 -38.71
N ARG A 147 31.36 -19.92 -37.76
CA ARG A 147 31.94 -20.61 -36.61
C ARG A 147 31.06 -20.49 -35.36
N TYR A 148 31.03 -21.54 -34.54
CA TYR A 148 30.26 -21.56 -33.31
C TYR A 148 31.15 -21.79 -32.08
N ASP A 149 30.97 -20.95 -31.06
CA ASP A 149 31.61 -21.15 -29.75
C ASP A 149 30.79 -22.11 -28.90
N TRP A 150 31.44 -22.78 -27.93
CA TRP A 150 30.73 -23.64 -26.98
C TRP A 150 31.16 -23.39 -25.54
N THR A 151 30.20 -23.56 -24.63
CA THR A 151 30.37 -23.45 -23.18
C THR A 151 29.73 -24.65 -22.49
N VAL A 152 30.52 -25.33 -21.65
CA VAL A 152 30.11 -26.53 -20.92
C VAL A 152 30.09 -26.20 -19.42
N GLY A 153 28.91 -26.24 -18.80
CA GLY A 153 28.73 -26.17 -17.36
C GLY A 153 28.53 -27.56 -16.78
N ALA A 154 29.35 -27.97 -15.82
CA ALA A 154 29.35 -29.34 -15.32
C ALA A 154 29.80 -29.47 -13.86
N ASP A 155 29.35 -30.55 -13.22
CA ASP A 155 30.14 -31.21 -12.18
C ASP A 155 31.21 -32.07 -12.87
N PHE A 156 32.44 -31.55 -12.90
CA PHE A 156 33.57 -32.23 -13.53
C PHE A 156 34.16 -33.33 -12.64
N ASN A 157 33.76 -33.44 -11.37
CA ASN A 157 34.33 -34.39 -10.40
C ASN A 157 35.85 -34.30 -10.21
N VAL A 158 36.48 -33.23 -10.69
CA VAL A 158 37.92 -32.94 -10.61
C VAL A 158 38.13 -31.43 -10.52
N ARG A 159 39.14 -30.98 -9.78
CA ARG A 159 39.49 -29.55 -9.72
C ARG A 159 40.08 -29.08 -11.04
N PRO A 160 39.97 -27.77 -11.39
CA PRO A 160 40.65 -27.20 -12.54
C PRO A 160 42.15 -27.54 -12.56
N GLU A 161 42.80 -27.33 -11.42
CA GLU A 161 44.21 -27.63 -11.19
C GLU A 161 44.41 -28.29 -9.82
N THR A 162 45.45 -29.11 -9.70
CA THR A 162 45.84 -29.82 -8.47
C THR A 162 47.36 -29.84 -8.33
N GLU A 163 47.86 -29.92 -7.09
CA GLU A 163 49.30 -29.99 -6.81
C GLU A 163 49.96 -31.26 -7.37
N ASP A 164 49.20 -32.36 -7.49
CA ASP A 164 49.69 -33.65 -8.00
C ASP A 164 49.56 -33.79 -9.53
N GLY A 165 49.22 -32.70 -10.23
CA GLY A 165 49.16 -32.66 -11.69
C GLY A 165 47.98 -33.43 -12.31
N ARG A 166 46.97 -33.80 -11.50
CA ARG A 166 45.79 -34.56 -11.95
C ARG A 166 44.54 -33.71 -12.18
N GLY A 167 44.68 -32.39 -12.16
CA GLY A 167 43.61 -31.44 -12.44
C GLY A 167 43.14 -31.52 -13.89
N LEU A 168 41.96 -30.96 -14.19
CA LEU A 168 41.38 -31.03 -15.52
C LEU A 168 42.32 -30.49 -16.60
N THR A 169 42.93 -29.33 -16.37
CA THR A 169 43.81 -28.65 -17.34
C THR A 169 45.22 -29.25 -17.41
N GLN A 170 45.54 -30.15 -16.47
CA GLN A 170 46.87 -30.74 -16.31
C GLN A 170 46.98 -32.16 -16.91
N ARG A 171 45.89 -32.67 -17.51
CA ARG A 171 45.90 -34.00 -18.14
C ARG A 171 46.66 -34.01 -19.45
N GLU A 172 47.33 -35.12 -19.74
CA GLU A 172 48.04 -35.33 -21.01
C GLU A 172 47.13 -35.14 -22.22
N ASP A 173 45.84 -35.46 -22.08
CA ASP A 173 44.83 -35.35 -23.12
C ASP A 173 44.22 -33.95 -23.26
N TRP A 174 44.46 -33.00 -22.34
CA TRP A 174 43.88 -31.64 -22.42
C TRP A 174 44.10 -30.93 -23.78
N PRO A 175 45.26 -31.07 -24.44
CA PRO A 175 45.49 -30.47 -25.76
C PRO A 175 44.69 -31.08 -26.91
N ILE A 176 43.98 -32.20 -26.72
CA ILE A 176 43.25 -32.85 -27.82
C ILE A 176 41.93 -32.16 -28.15
N ILE A 177 41.40 -31.33 -27.24
CA ILE A 177 40.07 -30.71 -27.37
C ILE A 177 39.98 -29.86 -28.64
N THR A 178 39.12 -30.27 -29.57
CA THR A 178 38.78 -29.48 -30.76
C THR A 178 38.15 -28.13 -30.38
N THR A 179 38.73 -27.03 -30.86
CA THR A 179 38.19 -25.67 -30.65
C THR A 179 38.07 -24.87 -31.95
N PRO A 180 37.09 -23.96 -32.05
CA PRO A 180 36.82 -23.20 -33.29
C PRO A 180 38.00 -22.34 -33.77
N ASN A 181 38.97 -22.03 -32.91
CA ASN A 181 40.11 -21.16 -33.19
C ASN A 181 41.49 -21.85 -33.01
N GLY A 182 41.51 -23.15 -32.67
CA GLY A 182 42.73 -23.90 -32.39
C GLY A 182 43.45 -23.47 -31.10
N LEU A 183 42.80 -22.67 -30.24
CA LEU A 183 43.31 -22.31 -28.91
C LEU A 183 42.75 -23.26 -27.86
N ALA A 184 43.51 -23.47 -26.78
CA ALA A 184 43.01 -24.25 -25.64
C ALA A 184 41.78 -23.55 -25.02
N PRO A 185 40.77 -24.32 -24.57
CA PRO A 185 39.58 -23.75 -23.94
C PRO A 185 39.90 -23.10 -22.58
N ARG A 186 39.09 -22.11 -22.20
CA ARG A 186 39.22 -21.36 -20.95
C ARG A 186 38.40 -22.01 -19.84
N VAL A 187 39.01 -22.16 -18.65
CA VAL A 187 38.28 -22.55 -17.44
C VAL A 187 37.75 -21.30 -16.73
N LEU A 188 36.46 -21.31 -16.41
CA LEU A 188 35.75 -20.27 -15.67
C LEU A 188 35.38 -20.81 -14.27
N ASN A 189 36.28 -20.65 -13.30
CA ASN A 189 36.11 -21.13 -11.93
C ASN A 189 36.07 -19.98 -10.92
N SER A 190 35.43 -20.22 -9.78
CA SER A 190 35.22 -19.25 -8.70
C SER A 190 36.42 -19.08 -7.77
N GLY A 191 37.31 -20.09 -7.74
CA GLY A 191 38.39 -20.20 -6.77
C GLY A 191 37.91 -20.54 -5.34
N GLN A 192 36.63 -20.89 -5.17
CA GLN A 192 36.01 -21.23 -3.90
C GLN A 192 35.54 -22.69 -3.89
N PRO A 193 35.44 -23.36 -2.72
CA PRO A 193 34.87 -24.69 -2.64
C PRO A 193 33.40 -24.72 -3.11
N THR A 194 33.12 -25.55 -4.11
CA THR A 194 31.76 -25.77 -4.62
C THR A 194 31.14 -27.08 -4.14
N HIS A 195 31.91 -27.96 -3.50
CA HIS A 195 31.43 -29.20 -2.87
C HIS A 195 31.76 -29.25 -1.37
N ARG A 196 30.92 -29.90 -0.55
CA ARG A 196 31.08 -30.06 0.91
C ARG A 196 32.42 -30.66 1.35
N SER A 197 33.08 -31.43 0.49
CA SER A 197 34.43 -31.94 0.75
C SER A 197 35.52 -30.86 0.72
N GLY A 198 35.18 -29.58 0.52
CA GLY A 198 36.15 -28.49 0.36
C GLY A 198 36.83 -28.47 -1.01
N ARG A 199 36.24 -29.09 -2.04
CA ARG A 199 36.79 -29.13 -3.41
C ARG A 199 35.94 -28.25 -4.33
N GLU A 200 36.59 -27.58 -5.28
CA GLU A 200 35.91 -26.91 -6.40
C GLU A 200 35.71 -27.96 -7.51
N LEU A 201 34.49 -28.47 -7.65
CA LEU A 201 34.12 -29.52 -8.61
C LEU A 201 33.19 -29.00 -9.71
N ASP A 202 32.36 -28.02 -9.36
CA ASP A 202 31.46 -27.32 -10.28
C ASP A 202 32.12 -26.07 -10.87
N TYR A 203 32.19 -25.97 -12.20
CA TYR A 203 32.69 -24.80 -12.94
C TYR A 203 32.28 -24.89 -14.43
N ALA A 204 32.64 -23.88 -15.23
CA ALA A 204 32.40 -23.90 -16.67
C ALA A 204 33.70 -23.93 -17.49
N VAL A 205 33.64 -24.52 -18.68
CA VAL A 205 34.72 -24.51 -19.69
C VAL A 205 34.16 -23.90 -20.97
N THR A 206 34.84 -22.92 -21.56
CA THR A 206 34.36 -22.22 -22.76
C THR A 206 35.45 -22.04 -23.81
N THR A 207 35.09 -22.11 -25.08
CA THR A 207 35.97 -21.69 -26.20
C THR A 207 35.89 -20.20 -26.47
N SER A 208 34.88 -19.52 -25.91
CA SER A 208 34.66 -18.12 -26.19
C SER A 208 35.81 -17.25 -25.66
N ASP A 209 36.44 -16.52 -26.58
CA ASP A 209 37.40 -15.46 -26.27
C ASP A 209 36.69 -14.11 -26.00
N ARG A 210 35.35 -14.09 -26.12
CA ARG A 210 34.53 -12.90 -25.94
C ARG A 210 34.43 -12.56 -24.47
N GLY A 211 35.06 -11.45 -24.10
CA GLY A 211 34.89 -10.83 -22.79
C GLY A 211 35.64 -11.50 -21.62
N SER A 212 35.75 -10.73 -20.55
CA SER A 212 36.15 -11.20 -19.24
C SER A 212 34.91 -11.70 -18.48
N TYR A 213 35.07 -12.62 -17.54
CA TYR A 213 33.96 -13.16 -16.74
C TYR A 213 34.30 -13.07 -15.25
N ARG A 214 33.32 -12.69 -14.43
CA ARG A 214 33.33 -12.86 -12.98
C ARG A 214 32.61 -14.16 -12.65
N VAL A 215 33.28 -15.02 -11.90
CA VAL A 215 32.74 -16.31 -11.47
C VAL A 215 32.61 -16.34 -9.96
N SER A 216 31.47 -16.79 -9.43
CA SER A 216 31.22 -16.84 -7.98
C SER A 216 30.45 -18.09 -7.59
N ALA A 217 30.83 -18.70 -6.47
CA ALA A 217 30.07 -19.77 -5.83
C ALA A 217 29.01 -19.16 -4.88
N GLN A 218 27.79 -19.67 -4.92
CA GLN A 218 26.66 -19.17 -4.14
C GLN A 218 26.25 -20.15 -3.04
N PRO A 219 25.78 -19.68 -1.87
CA PRO A 219 25.31 -20.56 -0.82
C PRO A 219 24.06 -21.36 -1.22
N SER A 220 24.13 -22.68 -1.10
CA SER A 220 23.03 -23.60 -1.33
C SER A 220 22.06 -23.58 -0.15
N LEU A 221 20.85 -23.04 -0.37
CA LEU A 221 19.79 -22.95 0.65
C LEU A 221 18.94 -24.24 0.77
N GLY A 222 19.31 -25.32 0.06
CA GLY A 222 18.44 -26.49 -0.16
C GLY A 222 19.00 -27.85 0.26
N GLY A 223 20.10 -27.91 1.01
CA GLY A 223 20.64 -29.18 1.51
C GLY A 223 21.42 -30.03 0.50
N SER A 224 21.71 -29.52 -0.70
CA SER A 224 22.68 -30.12 -1.64
C SER A 224 24.10 -30.08 -1.06
N ASP A 225 24.92 -31.06 -1.41
CA ASP A 225 26.37 -31.08 -1.14
C ASP A 225 27.20 -30.29 -2.16
N HIS A 226 26.56 -29.80 -3.23
CA HIS A 226 27.11 -28.86 -4.20
C HIS A 226 26.54 -27.44 -4.04
N GLN A 227 27.34 -26.45 -4.45
CA GLN A 227 27.03 -25.01 -4.44
C GLN A 227 26.79 -24.53 -5.88
N PRO A 228 25.75 -23.74 -6.16
CA PRO A 228 25.55 -23.14 -7.49
C PRO A 228 26.72 -22.21 -7.89
N VAL A 229 27.12 -22.25 -9.17
CA VAL A 229 28.19 -21.40 -9.71
C VAL A 229 27.65 -20.43 -10.75
N TRP A 230 27.97 -19.16 -10.57
CA TRP A 230 27.49 -18.07 -11.42
C TRP A 230 28.62 -17.52 -12.26
N VAL A 231 28.45 -17.56 -13.58
CA VAL A 231 29.36 -16.97 -14.56
C VAL A 231 28.68 -15.74 -15.15
N ARG A 232 29.26 -14.57 -14.90
CA ARG A 232 28.73 -13.28 -15.38
C ARG A 232 29.82 -12.59 -16.21
N PRO A 233 29.50 -11.93 -17.33
CA PRO A 233 30.46 -11.05 -17.98
C PRO A 233 31.01 -10.06 -16.94
N ALA A 234 32.34 -10.03 -16.81
CA ALA A 234 33.00 -8.99 -16.06
C ALA A 234 32.87 -7.69 -16.87
N PRO A 235 32.74 -6.54 -16.18
CA PRO A 235 32.76 -5.26 -16.87
C PRO A 235 34.05 -5.18 -17.69
N ALA A 236 33.92 -4.99 -19.00
CA ALA A 236 35.10 -4.71 -19.82
C ALA A 236 35.77 -3.43 -19.28
N PRO A 237 37.10 -3.35 -19.22
CA PRO A 237 37.76 -2.06 -19.04
C PRO A 237 37.29 -1.15 -20.18
N THR A 238 36.75 -0.01 -19.79
CA THR A 238 35.97 0.91 -20.61
C THR A 238 36.57 1.14 -22.00
N SER A 239 35.98 0.52 -23.02
CA SER A 239 36.01 1.00 -24.39
C SER A 239 34.61 0.87 -24.98
N SER A 240 34.18 1.96 -25.60
CA SER A 240 32.81 2.37 -25.90
C SER A 240 32.08 1.47 -26.91
N VAL A 241 31.04 0.77 -26.45
CA VAL A 241 29.85 0.48 -27.27
C VAL A 241 28.63 0.64 -26.35
N ALA A 242 27.81 1.65 -26.61
CA ALA A 242 26.63 1.96 -25.80
C ALA A 242 25.47 1.02 -26.17
N GLU A 243 24.94 0.28 -25.21
CA GLU A 243 23.58 -0.26 -25.25
C GLU A 243 22.58 0.89 -24.99
N TYR A 244 21.32 0.81 -25.45
CA TYR A 244 20.24 1.75 -25.11
C TYR A 244 18.89 1.02 -24.90
N GLY A 245 18.09 1.45 -23.92
CA GLY A 245 16.80 0.86 -23.51
C GLY A 245 15.70 1.94 -23.36
N PRO A 246 15.19 2.53 -24.46
CA PRO A 246 14.10 3.50 -24.42
C PRO A 246 12.76 2.92 -23.92
N LEU A 247 12.02 3.61 -23.06
CA LEU A 247 10.60 3.36 -22.77
C LEU A 247 9.74 4.35 -23.58
N ALA A 248 8.66 3.88 -24.19
CA ALA A 248 7.60 4.76 -24.68
C ALA A 248 6.51 4.90 -23.60
N THR A 249 6.15 6.12 -23.20
CA THR A 249 5.08 6.42 -22.22
C THR A 249 4.18 7.53 -22.73
N GLY A 250 2.85 7.38 -22.75
CA GLY A 250 1.98 8.46 -23.22
C GLY A 250 0.49 8.13 -23.32
N GLY A 251 -0.35 9.17 -23.20
CA GLY A 251 -1.79 9.14 -23.48
C GLY A 251 -2.01 8.92 -24.98
N PHE A 252 -2.68 7.81 -25.29
CA PHE A 252 -2.48 6.97 -26.48
C PHE A 252 -1.09 6.30 -26.56
N ALA A 253 -1.08 5.11 -25.96
CA ALA A 253 -0.38 3.93 -26.44
C ALA A 253 -0.08 3.95 -27.93
N ILE A 254 1.15 3.59 -28.27
CA ILE A 254 1.52 3.16 -29.61
C ILE A 254 1.04 1.70 -29.81
N ASP A 255 -0.25 1.43 -29.62
CA ASP A 255 -1.03 0.37 -30.28
C ASP A 255 -2.51 0.47 -29.87
N GLY A 256 -3.32 1.10 -30.72
CA GLY A 256 -4.75 0.85 -30.72
C GLY A 256 -4.97 -0.58 -31.19
N GLY A 257 -5.42 -1.47 -30.29
CA GLY A 257 -5.49 -2.89 -30.60
C GLY A 257 -6.28 -3.20 -31.87
N ASN A 258 -5.68 -3.95 -32.80
CA ASN A 258 -6.37 -4.94 -33.63
C ASN A 258 -5.36 -5.82 -34.39
N GLY A 259 -5.43 -7.14 -34.18
CA GLY A 259 -4.56 -8.09 -34.85
C GLY A 259 -4.79 -8.17 -36.35
N ARG A 260 -3.73 -7.89 -37.14
CA ARG A 260 -3.29 -8.62 -38.35
C ARG A 260 -2.19 -7.86 -39.12
N THR A 261 -0.99 -8.46 -39.16
CA THR A 261 0.04 -8.48 -40.23
C THR A 261 0.10 -7.34 -41.29
N ILE A 262 1.28 -6.70 -41.38
CA ILE A 262 1.87 -5.79 -42.43
C ILE A 262 1.82 -4.29 -42.05
N PRO A 263 2.91 -3.49 -42.24
CA PRO A 263 3.34 -2.47 -41.28
C PRO A 263 2.59 -1.13 -41.29
N TYR A 264 1.45 -1.01 -41.99
CA TYR A 264 0.58 0.16 -41.87
C TYR A 264 -0.89 -0.22 -42.04
N ARG A 265 -1.55 -0.38 -40.88
CA ARG A 265 -2.97 -0.12 -40.56
C ARG A 265 -3.22 -0.41 -39.06
N TYR A 266 -2.64 0.43 -38.20
CA TYR A 266 -2.74 0.49 -36.71
C TYR A 266 -1.63 -0.16 -35.84
N GLY A 267 -0.47 -0.51 -36.41
CA GLY A 267 0.70 -0.98 -35.64
C GLY A 267 1.64 0.11 -35.06
N GLY A 268 1.21 1.38 -35.06
CA GLY A 268 1.91 2.48 -34.40
C GLY A 268 3.29 2.90 -34.97
N MET A 269 4.03 3.75 -34.24
CA MET A 269 5.36 4.27 -34.62
C MET A 269 6.56 3.42 -34.17
N ARG A 270 6.38 2.41 -33.30
CA ARG A 270 7.46 1.63 -32.65
C ARG A 270 8.32 0.84 -33.63
N GLY A 271 7.70 -0.09 -34.37
CA GLY A 271 8.41 -0.92 -35.35
C GLY A 271 9.17 -0.09 -36.40
N PRO A 272 8.53 0.92 -37.02
CA PRO A 272 9.21 1.83 -37.93
C PRO A 272 10.36 2.63 -37.29
N ALA A 273 10.24 3.10 -36.05
CA ALA A 273 11.29 3.85 -35.35
C ALA A 273 12.52 2.97 -35.05
N ARG A 274 12.29 1.77 -34.53
CA ARG A 274 13.34 0.76 -34.27
C ARG A 274 14.10 0.39 -35.54
N GLU A 275 13.39 0.05 -36.61
CA GLU A 275 14.00 -0.28 -37.91
C GLU A 275 14.77 0.90 -38.50
N CYS A 276 14.24 2.13 -38.38
CA CYS A 276 14.93 3.34 -38.81
C CYS A 276 16.24 3.58 -38.06
N LEU A 277 16.28 3.38 -36.74
CA LEU A 277 17.48 3.57 -35.92
C LEU A 277 18.54 2.51 -36.22
N ILE A 278 18.13 1.24 -36.38
CA ILE A 278 19.01 0.15 -36.79
C ILE A 278 19.58 0.40 -38.20
N ARG A 279 18.77 0.90 -39.14
CA ARG A 279 19.17 1.08 -40.56
C ARG A 279 19.80 2.43 -40.89
N ARG A 280 19.74 3.44 -40.01
CA ARG A 280 20.36 4.77 -40.21
C ARG A 280 21.84 4.68 -40.56
N TYR A 281 22.53 3.65 -40.07
CA TYR A 281 23.94 3.38 -40.36
C TYR A 281 24.23 2.84 -41.77
N ARG A 282 23.20 2.45 -42.54
CA ARG A 282 23.37 1.80 -43.85
C ARG A 282 22.80 2.60 -45.03
N MET A 283 21.61 3.23 -44.94
CA MET A 283 20.94 3.88 -46.11
C MET A 283 20.02 5.10 -45.82
N GLY A 284 19.75 5.46 -44.55
CA GLY A 284 18.88 6.59 -44.17
C GLY A 284 17.39 6.23 -43.97
N CYS A 285 16.75 6.76 -42.92
CA CYS A 285 15.39 6.40 -42.47
C CYS A 285 14.29 6.72 -43.52
N GLN A 286 14.42 7.83 -44.25
CA GLN A 286 13.48 8.21 -45.30
C GLN A 286 13.42 7.16 -46.43
N ALA A 287 14.56 6.58 -46.81
CA ALA A 287 14.63 5.55 -47.86
C ALA A 287 13.97 4.22 -47.43
N TYR A 288 13.99 3.89 -46.13
CA TYR A 288 13.27 2.74 -45.58
C TYR A 288 11.75 2.97 -45.60
N LEU A 289 11.31 4.15 -45.16
CA LEU A 289 9.89 4.51 -45.16
C LEU A 289 9.31 4.67 -46.58
N ASP A 290 10.15 4.94 -47.59
CA ASP A 290 9.74 5.08 -49.00
C ASP A 290 9.76 3.75 -49.79
N GLN A 291 10.38 2.68 -49.27
CA GLN A 291 10.46 1.36 -49.94
C GLN A 291 9.23 0.48 -49.63
N ARG A 292 8.34 0.32 -50.62
CA ARG A 292 7.09 -0.44 -50.48
C ARG A 292 7.18 -1.98 -50.57
N SER A 293 8.33 -2.62 -50.74
CA SER A 293 8.41 -4.11 -50.74
C SER A 293 9.84 -4.69 -50.82
N SER A 294 10.04 -5.83 -50.15
CA SER A 294 10.95 -6.95 -50.54
C SER A 294 12.46 -6.94 -50.20
N LEU A 295 12.87 -6.58 -48.98
CA LEU A 295 14.20 -6.96 -48.50
C LEU A 295 14.13 -7.69 -47.15
N ALA A 296 14.27 -9.03 -47.20
CA ALA A 296 14.55 -9.87 -46.06
C ALA A 296 15.90 -9.42 -45.47
N SER A 297 15.91 -8.99 -44.21
CA SER A 297 17.13 -8.58 -43.51
C SER A 297 17.94 -9.82 -43.14
N THR A 298 19.12 -9.93 -43.76
CA THR A 298 20.26 -10.69 -43.26
C THR A 298 20.64 -10.17 -41.88
N ALA A 299 20.52 -11.01 -40.85
CA ALA A 299 21.06 -10.74 -39.52
C ALA A 299 22.58 -10.82 -39.58
N ASP A 300 23.27 -9.69 -39.38
CA ASP A 300 24.72 -9.64 -39.37
C ASP A 300 25.27 -8.75 -38.25
N VAL A 301 26.33 -9.31 -37.67
CA VAL A 301 27.17 -8.98 -36.52
C VAL A 301 27.57 -7.50 -36.42
N GLY A 302 27.45 -6.93 -35.20
CA GLY A 302 28.16 -5.69 -34.80
C GLY A 302 27.35 -4.41 -34.64
N THR A 303 26.01 -4.45 -34.55
CA THR A 303 25.17 -3.24 -34.44
C THR A 303 24.57 -3.05 -33.05
N THR A 304 24.58 -1.80 -32.59
CA THR A 304 23.96 -1.29 -31.37
C THR A 304 22.56 -1.81 -31.07
N SER A 305 22.29 -2.19 -29.82
CA SER A 305 20.97 -2.62 -29.35
C SER A 305 20.05 -1.43 -29.07
N PHE A 306 18.80 -1.55 -29.52
CA PHE A 306 17.69 -0.64 -29.21
C PHE A 306 16.55 -1.53 -28.69
N ASP A 307 16.16 -1.28 -27.43
CA ASP A 307 15.28 -2.16 -26.63
C ASP A 307 14.15 -1.34 -26.01
N TYR A 308 12.89 -1.69 -26.26
CA TYR A 308 11.78 -1.07 -25.54
C TYR A 308 11.66 -1.69 -24.12
N VAL A 309 11.38 -0.90 -23.09
CA VAL A 309 11.24 -1.41 -21.70
C VAL A 309 9.91 -0.96 -21.11
N GLY A 310 9.12 -1.80 -20.42
CA GLY A 310 7.79 -1.44 -19.87
C GLY A 310 6.91 -2.62 -19.40
N PRO A 311 5.89 -2.43 -18.54
CA PRO A 311 5.08 -3.52 -17.97
C PRO A 311 3.95 -4.02 -18.88
N VAL A 312 3.49 -3.20 -19.84
CA VAL A 312 2.33 -3.51 -20.66
C VAL A 312 2.78 -4.16 -21.96
N GLY A 313 2.60 -5.48 -22.04
CA GLY A 313 2.67 -6.22 -23.30
C GLY A 313 1.40 -6.05 -24.13
N ARG A 314 1.16 -4.86 -24.71
CA ARG A 314 0.10 -4.65 -25.69
C ARG A 314 0.70 -4.11 -26.99
N GLY A 315 0.34 -4.75 -28.08
CA GLY A 315 0.92 -4.50 -29.40
C GLY A 315 0.52 -5.58 -30.39
N SER A 316 0.25 -5.21 -31.64
CA SER A 316 0.02 -6.15 -32.75
C SER A 316 1.26 -6.31 -33.65
N VAL A 317 2.39 -5.74 -33.22
CA VAL A 317 3.67 -5.80 -33.93
C VAL A 317 4.33 -7.16 -33.65
N THR A 318 4.76 -7.82 -34.72
CA THR A 318 5.34 -9.16 -34.72
C THR A 318 6.84 -9.18 -34.38
N ASP A 319 7.38 -8.12 -33.81
CA ASP A 319 8.71 -8.14 -33.18
C ASP A 319 8.56 -8.55 -31.71
N ASP A 320 9.48 -9.39 -31.24
CA ASP A 320 9.45 -10.03 -29.91
C ASP A 320 9.70 -9.06 -28.73
N ASP A 321 9.54 -7.75 -28.93
CA ASP A 321 9.78 -6.68 -27.96
C ASP A 321 8.56 -5.73 -27.89
N ASN A 322 7.51 -6.22 -27.24
CA ASN A 322 6.23 -5.53 -27.07
C ASN A 322 6.12 -4.79 -25.73
N GLU A 323 7.23 -4.35 -25.13
CA GLU A 323 7.25 -3.70 -23.81
C GLU A 323 6.94 -2.19 -23.92
N GLU A 324 5.75 -1.74 -23.51
CA GLU A 324 5.41 -0.30 -23.44
C GLU A 324 4.60 0.10 -22.19
N GLU A 325 4.43 1.42 -21.97
CA GLU A 325 3.49 2.04 -21.03
C GLU A 325 2.43 2.81 -21.85
N ALA A 326 1.27 2.20 -22.02
CA ALA A 326 0.30 2.56 -23.03
C ALA A 326 -1.10 2.66 -22.43
N PHE A 327 -1.63 3.87 -22.29
CA PHE A 327 -2.91 4.12 -21.62
C PHE A 327 -3.88 4.89 -22.51
N PRO A 328 -4.60 4.21 -23.43
CA PRO A 328 -5.58 4.85 -24.29
C PRO A 328 -6.67 5.56 -23.46
N GLY A 329 -6.90 6.86 -23.75
CA GLY A 329 -7.94 7.66 -23.12
C GLY A 329 -7.70 8.07 -21.67
N GLN A 330 -6.49 7.89 -21.13
CA GLN A 330 -6.12 8.44 -19.82
C GLN A 330 -5.56 9.86 -19.95
N ASN A 331 -5.97 10.74 -19.03
CA ASN A 331 -5.40 12.07 -18.89
C ASN A 331 -4.04 12.05 -18.16
N ILE A 332 -3.34 13.19 -18.12
CA ILE A 332 -2.01 13.30 -17.49
C ILE A 332 -2.02 12.87 -16.02
N ASP A 333 -3.04 13.23 -15.24
CA ASP A 333 -3.11 12.87 -13.82
C ASP A 333 -3.29 11.36 -13.58
N GLN A 334 -3.99 10.67 -14.46
CA GLN A 334 -4.12 9.21 -14.42
C GLN A 334 -2.80 8.53 -14.84
N LEU A 335 -2.13 9.05 -15.86
CA LEU A 335 -0.80 8.58 -16.28
C LEU A 335 0.21 8.65 -15.13
N ARG A 336 0.17 9.72 -14.34
CA ARG A 336 1.05 9.94 -13.17
C ARG A 336 0.88 8.92 -12.04
N GLN A 337 -0.28 8.27 -11.90
CA GLN A 337 -0.58 7.33 -10.81
C GLN A 337 0.14 5.99 -10.96
N HIS A 338 0.48 5.60 -12.20
CA HIS A 338 1.10 4.31 -12.50
C HIS A 338 2.62 4.44 -12.72
N LEU A 339 3.04 5.57 -13.29
CA LEU A 339 4.40 5.78 -13.82
C LEU A 339 5.54 5.62 -12.79
N VAL A 340 5.34 5.87 -11.49
CA VAL A 340 6.42 5.79 -10.48
C VAL A 340 6.92 4.36 -10.29
N GLY A 341 6.00 3.39 -10.24
CA GLY A 341 6.36 1.99 -10.11
C GLY A 341 7.13 1.49 -11.34
N ASP A 342 6.69 1.95 -12.51
CA ASP A 342 7.19 1.48 -13.79
C ASP A 342 8.54 2.09 -14.15
N LEU A 343 8.75 3.40 -13.96
CA LEU A 343 10.06 4.03 -14.13
C LEU A 343 11.15 3.40 -13.25
N ARG A 344 10.82 3.04 -12.00
CA ARG A 344 11.75 2.37 -11.06
C ARG A 344 12.07 0.94 -11.49
N THR A 345 11.09 0.28 -12.08
CA THR A 345 11.18 -1.12 -12.49
C THR A 345 11.95 -1.27 -13.80
N TYR A 346 11.61 -0.46 -14.80
CA TYR A 346 12.09 -0.60 -16.18
C TYR A 346 13.26 0.33 -16.52
N ARG A 347 13.48 1.39 -15.73
CA ARG A 347 14.68 2.25 -15.80
C ARG A 347 15.05 2.72 -17.21
N PRO A 348 14.11 3.26 -18.00
CA PRO A 348 14.45 3.73 -19.32
C PRO A 348 15.49 4.83 -19.30
N ASN A 349 16.43 4.78 -20.23
CA ASN A 349 17.37 5.87 -20.44
C ASN A 349 16.83 6.97 -21.37
N VAL A 350 15.78 6.66 -22.12
CA VAL A 350 14.98 7.62 -22.88
C VAL A 350 13.50 7.33 -22.68
N VAL A 351 12.71 8.38 -22.45
CA VAL A 351 11.24 8.34 -22.41
C VAL A 351 10.69 9.04 -23.65
N LEU A 352 9.92 8.33 -24.48
CA LEU A 352 9.17 8.91 -25.60
C LEU A 352 7.77 9.29 -25.11
N LEU A 353 7.52 10.58 -24.89
CA LEU A 353 6.28 11.12 -24.32
C LEU A 353 5.35 11.72 -25.37
N GLN A 354 4.20 11.08 -25.61
CA GLN A 354 3.12 11.57 -26.47
C GLN A 354 1.82 11.69 -25.64
N LEU A 355 1.16 12.85 -25.67
CA LEU A 355 -0.04 13.12 -24.86
C LEU A 355 -1.28 13.30 -25.71
N ASP A 356 -2.43 12.84 -25.20
CA ASP A 356 -3.74 12.91 -25.86
C ASP A 356 -4.53 14.16 -25.46
N VAL A 357 -3.93 15.31 -25.75
CA VAL A 357 -4.48 16.63 -25.42
C VAL A 357 -5.85 16.86 -26.07
N ALA A 358 -6.11 16.24 -27.22
CA ALA A 358 -7.37 16.40 -27.93
C ALA A 358 -8.54 15.76 -27.17
N ASN A 359 -8.36 14.55 -26.65
CA ASN A 359 -9.37 13.85 -25.86
C ASN A 359 -9.64 14.57 -24.53
N ASP A 360 -8.59 15.04 -23.86
CA ASP A 360 -8.74 15.69 -22.55
C ASP A 360 -9.50 17.01 -22.66
N LEU A 361 -9.16 17.84 -23.66
CA LEU A 361 -9.88 19.10 -23.93
C LEU A 361 -11.29 18.92 -24.51
N THR A 362 -11.62 17.71 -24.99
CA THR A 362 -12.94 17.37 -25.53
C THR A 362 -13.87 16.82 -24.44
N ASN A 363 -13.33 16.04 -23.50
CA ASN A 363 -14.11 15.40 -22.44
C ASN A 363 -14.26 16.24 -21.18
N ASP A 364 -13.43 17.28 -21.00
CA ASP A 364 -13.53 18.22 -19.89
C ASP A 364 -13.69 19.66 -20.41
N GLU A 365 -14.92 20.19 -20.32
CA GLU A 365 -15.23 21.55 -20.75
C GLU A 365 -14.62 22.64 -19.84
N ASP A 366 -14.29 22.28 -18.58
CA ASP A 366 -13.67 23.17 -17.59
C ASP A 366 -12.13 23.18 -17.68
N LEU A 367 -11.55 22.21 -18.39
CA LEU A 367 -10.10 22.11 -18.63
C LEU A 367 -9.64 23.05 -19.74
N THR A 368 -8.72 23.96 -19.40
CA THR A 368 -8.07 24.85 -20.37
C THR A 368 -6.76 24.25 -20.89
N ALA A 369 -6.38 24.59 -22.12
CA ALA A 369 -5.12 24.15 -22.73
C ALA A 369 -3.87 24.58 -21.95
N SER A 370 -3.95 25.69 -21.20
CA SER A 370 -2.87 26.11 -20.30
C SER A 370 -2.80 25.25 -19.03
N GLN A 371 -3.94 24.87 -18.44
CA GLN A 371 -3.96 23.95 -17.30
C GLN A 371 -3.43 22.56 -17.69
N GLU A 372 -3.80 22.08 -18.87
CA GLU A 372 -3.28 20.81 -19.42
C GLU A 372 -1.76 20.86 -19.64
N ALA A 373 -1.23 21.98 -20.15
CA ALA A 373 0.22 22.19 -20.25
C ALA A 373 0.92 22.32 -18.88
N ASP A 374 0.25 22.86 -17.86
CA ASP A 374 0.78 22.91 -16.49
C ASP A 374 0.83 21.51 -15.86
N GLN A 375 -0.05 20.59 -16.24
CA GLN A 375 0.03 19.18 -15.82
C GLN A 375 1.23 18.46 -16.42
N LEU A 376 1.60 18.75 -17.68
CA LEU A 376 2.84 18.26 -18.30
C LEU A 376 4.08 18.64 -17.48
N ARG A 377 4.13 19.85 -16.91
CA ARG A 377 5.24 20.27 -16.04
C ARG A 377 5.41 19.31 -14.86
N VAL A 378 4.31 18.99 -14.19
CA VAL A 378 4.31 18.12 -13.01
C VAL A 378 4.69 16.67 -13.39
N LEU A 379 4.27 16.21 -14.57
CA LEU A 379 4.67 14.92 -15.10
C LEU A 379 6.19 14.85 -15.39
N LEU A 380 6.77 15.89 -16.00
CA LEU A 380 8.22 15.96 -16.27
C LEU A 380 9.02 15.97 -14.96
N GLU A 381 8.57 16.74 -13.97
CA GLU A 381 9.16 16.77 -12.62
C GLU A 381 9.15 15.36 -12.01
N GLN A 382 8.04 14.64 -12.09
CA GLN A 382 7.91 13.28 -11.58
C GLN A 382 8.79 12.25 -12.33
N ILE A 383 8.96 12.37 -13.64
CA ILE A 383 9.85 11.49 -14.43
C ILE A 383 11.30 11.72 -14.03
N HIS A 384 11.76 12.98 -14.06
CA HIS A 384 13.13 13.33 -13.73
C HIS A 384 13.44 13.15 -12.24
N PHE A 385 12.42 13.16 -11.38
CA PHE A 385 12.56 12.78 -10.00
C PHE A 385 12.96 11.30 -9.86
N VAL A 386 12.28 10.40 -10.55
CA VAL A 386 12.55 8.97 -10.48
C VAL A 386 13.82 8.60 -11.24
N LEU A 387 14.04 9.21 -12.40
CA LEU A 387 15.18 8.96 -13.29
C LEU A 387 15.83 10.30 -13.74
N PRO A 388 16.73 10.87 -12.91
CA PRO A 388 17.28 12.22 -13.14
C PRO A 388 18.04 12.42 -14.45
N ARG A 389 18.59 11.34 -15.00
CA ARG A 389 19.43 11.37 -16.20
C ARG A 389 18.70 10.87 -17.45
N THR A 390 17.45 10.47 -17.32
CA THR A 390 16.66 9.96 -18.44
C THR A 390 16.27 11.11 -19.36
N MET A 391 16.51 10.93 -20.66
CA MET A 391 16.11 11.89 -21.69
C MET A 391 14.61 11.78 -21.94
N VAL A 392 13.84 12.85 -21.78
CA VAL A 392 12.41 12.88 -22.11
C VAL A 392 12.21 13.60 -23.44
N LEU A 393 11.64 12.89 -24.42
CA LEU A 393 11.26 13.45 -25.72
C LEU A 393 9.76 13.71 -25.75
N VAL A 394 9.35 14.98 -25.71
CA VAL A 394 7.93 15.37 -25.70
C VAL A 394 7.49 15.71 -27.13
N GLY A 395 6.57 14.93 -27.68
CA GLY A 395 6.01 15.14 -29.02
C GLY A 395 5.02 16.29 -29.06
N ASP A 396 4.98 17.03 -30.17
CA ASP A 396 3.87 17.93 -30.45
C ASP A 396 2.55 17.14 -30.42
N PRO A 397 1.44 17.72 -29.91
CA PRO A 397 0.19 17.00 -29.79
C PRO A 397 -0.36 16.66 -31.18
N VAL A 398 -1.15 15.58 -31.29
CA VAL A 398 -1.80 15.19 -32.55
C VAL A 398 -3.05 16.07 -32.78
N PRO A 399 -3.31 16.59 -33.99
CA PRO A 399 -4.42 17.53 -34.20
C PRO A 399 -5.81 16.93 -33.91
N SER A 400 -6.71 17.73 -33.32
CA SER A 400 -8.14 17.38 -33.26
C SER A 400 -8.87 17.69 -34.58
N ARG A 401 -9.90 16.88 -34.88
CA ARG A 401 -10.84 17.19 -35.98
C ARG A 401 -11.71 18.40 -35.67
N ALA A 402 -12.06 18.59 -34.39
CA ALA A 402 -12.90 19.69 -33.96
C ALA A 402 -12.10 21.00 -34.07
N PRO A 403 -12.50 21.96 -34.95
CA PRO A 403 -11.74 23.20 -35.13
C PRO A 403 -11.54 23.98 -33.83
N ALA A 404 -12.55 23.99 -32.95
CA ALA A 404 -12.47 24.67 -31.66
C ALA A 404 -11.42 24.06 -30.71
N ILE A 405 -11.31 22.73 -30.68
CA ILE A 405 -10.29 22.03 -29.87
C ILE A 405 -8.91 22.22 -30.50
N ARG A 406 -8.82 22.12 -31.83
CA ARG A 406 -7.58 22.38 -32.56
C ARG A 406 -7.05 23.80 -32.34
N ASP A 407 -7.94 24.80 -32.29
CA ASP A 407 -7.54 26.17 -31.95
C ASP A 407 -7.01 26.30 -30.52
N LYS A 408 -7.63 25.61 -29.54
CA LYS A 408 -7.09 25.51 -28.17
C LYS A 408 -5.69 24.87 -28.14
N MET A 409 -5.39 23.95 -29.05
CA MET A 409 -4.10 23.23 -29.07
C MET A 409 -2.96 24.02 -29.73
N TYR A 410 -3.23 24.78 -30.80
CA TYR A 410 -2.17 25.40 -31.63
C TYR A 410 -2.27 26.92 -31.80
N THR A 411 -3.43 27.54 -31.54
CA THR A 411 -3.66 28.94 -31.93
C THR A 411 -3.59 29.89 -30.74
N GLY A 412 -2.63 30.83 -30.78
CA GLY A 412 -2.51 31.91 -29.81
C GLY A 412 -1.65 31.58 -28.59
N ALA A 413 -1.33 32.61 -27.79
CA ALA A 413 -0.34 32.52 -26.70
C ALA A 413 -0.75 31.65 -25.51
N SER A 414 -2.03 31.29 -25.42
CA SER A 414 -2.59 30.39 -24.39
C SER A 414 -2.86 28.98 -24.93
N SER A 415 -2.46 28.69 -26.17
CA SER A 415 -2.58 27.36 -26.74
C SER A 415 -1.70 26.36 -26.00
N TYR A 416 -2.07 25.09 -26.07
CA TYR A 416 -1.28 24.02 -25.45
C TYR A 416 0.16 24.05 -25.98
N LEU A 417 0.36 24.11 -27.30
CA LEU A 417 1.69 24.07 -27.91
C LEU A 417 2.61 25.20 -27.40
N GLU A 418 2.11 26.45 -27.38
CA GLU A 418 2.89 27.58 -26.86
C GLU A 418 3.23 27.41 -25.37
N ARG A 419 2.29 26.87 -24.58
CA ARG A 419 2.53 26.65 -23.14
C ARG A 419 3.42 25.46 -22.85
N SER A 420 3.24 24.33 -23.53
CA SER A 420 4.10 23.15 -23.39
C SER A 420 5.52 23.47 -23.84
N SER A 421 5.71 24.25 -24.92
CA SER A 421 7.03 24.73 -25.33
C SER A 421 7.69 25.61 -24.26
N ALA A 422 6.93 26.48 -23.59
CA ALA A 422 7.46 27.27 -22.48
C ALA A 422 7.84 26.40 -21.27
N VAL A 423 7.05 25.38 -20.94
CA VAL A 423 7.33 24.38 -19.90
C VAL A 423 8.61 23.61 -20.21
N ILE A 424 8.74 23.05 -21.43
CA ILE A 424 9.92 22.31 -21.88
C ILE A 424 11.16 23.20 -21.87
N ALA A 425 11.05 24.44 -22.35
CA ALA A 425 12.16 25.38 -22.29
C ALA A 425 12.55 25.73 -20.84
N SER A 426 11.60 25.70 -19.91
CA SER A 426 11.87 25.90 -18.48
C SER A 426 12.60 24.70 -17.87
N ALA A 427 12.13 23.50 -18.13
CA ALA A 427 12.77 22.25 -17.72
C ALA A 427 14.21 22.14 -18.27
N LEU A 428 14.41 22.48 -19.55
CA LEU A 428 15.75 22.53 -20.16
C LEU A 428 16.65 23.59 -19.49
N ARG A 429 16.13 24.78 -19.17
CA ARG A 429 16.88 25.81 -18.41
C ARG A 429 17.22 25.35 -16.99
N ALA A 430 16.42 24.47 -16.41
CA ALA A 430 16.67 23.83 -15.13
C ALA A 430 17.64 22.64 -15.22
N GLY A 431 18.20 22.36 -16.41
CA GLY A 431 19.18 21.28 -16.61
C GLY A 431 18.57 19.89 -16.72
N GLN A 432 17.24 19.77 -16.78
CA GLN A 432 16.57 18.49 -17.00
C GLN A 432 16.81 18.00 -18.44
N PRO A 433 17.16 16.72 -18.66
CA PRO A 433 17.32 16.16 -20.00
C PRO A 433 15.96 16.02 -20.71
N VAL A 434 15.48 17.09 -21.32
CA VAL A 434 14.20 17.11 -22.04
C VAL A 434 14.35 17.78 -23.40
N ARG A 435 13.62 17.29 -24.40
CA ARG A 435 13.56 17.91 -25.72
C ARG A 435 12.16 17.85 -26.31
N GLN A 436 11.71 18.98 -26.85
CA GLN A 436 10.53 18.99 -27.71
C GLN A 436 10.88 18.30 -29.03
N VAL A 437 9.98 17.44 -29.51
CA VAL A 437 10.06 16.80 -30.82
C VAL A 437 9.09 17.54 -31.73
N PRO A 438 9.57 18.41 -32.64
CA PRO A 438 8.71 19.08 -33.58
C PRO A 438 8.14 18.05 -34.55
N ILE A 439 6.85 17.75 -34.43
CA ILE A 439 6.15 16.85 -35.33
C ILE A 439 5.27 17.78 -36.18
N ALA A 440 5.76 18.12 -37.37
CA ALA A 440 5.19 19.14 -38.24
C ALA A 440 3.84 18.72 -38.85
N PHE A 441 2.82 18.54 -38.01
CA PHE A 441 1.44 18.42 -38.44
C PHE A 441 1.01 19.79 -39.00
N PRO A 442 0.56 19.91 -40.25
CA PRO A 442 0.13 21.18 -40.85
C PRO A 442 -1.19 21.75 -40.25
N HIS A 443 -1.51 21.37 -39.01
CA HIS A 443 -2.72 21.75 -38.26
C HIS A 443 -4.03 21.47 -39.01
N ASP A 444 -4.04 20.47 -39.90
CA ASP A 444 -5.25 19.98 -40.57
C ASP A 444 -5.56 18.53 -40.19
N ALA A 445 -6.81 18.12 -40.43
CA ALA A 445 -7.31 16.80 -40.07
C ALA A 445 -6.79 15.67 -40.97
N GLY A 446 -5.93 15.96 -41.96
CA GLY A 446 -5.43 14.99 -42.94
C GLY A 446 -4.47 13.95 -42.38
N PHE A 447 -3.99 14.13 -41.14
CA PHE A 447 -3.09 13.22 -40.42
C PHE A 447 -3.82 12.39 -39.34
N VAL A 448 -5.17 12.47 -39.30
CA VAL A 448 -6.02 11.83 -38.28
C VAL A 448 -6.97 10.84 -38.96
N ASP A 449 -7.22 9.66 -38.38
CA ASP A 449 -8.04 8.60 -38.98
C ASP A 449 -9.55 8.87 -38.95
N THR A 450 -10.10 9.35 -40.07
CA THR A 450 -11.51 9.78 -40.24
C THR A 450 -12.60 8.74 -39.95
N THR A 451 -12.24 7.47 -39.78
CA THR A 451 -13.18 6.38 -39.53
C THR A 451 -13.43 6.06 -38.05
N GLN A 452 -12.64 6.64 -37.16
CA GLN A 452 -12.82 6.52 -35.71
C GLN A 452 -13.58 7.73 -35.15
N ASP A 453 -14.44 7.47 -34.15
CA ASP A 453 -15.18 8.48 -33.42
C ASP A 453 -14.17 9.52 -32.89
N ALA A 454 -14.50 10.79 -33.11
CA ALA A 454 -13.56 11.91 -33.01
C ALA A 454 -12.75 11.87 -31.70
N ASP A 455 -11.40 11.86 -31.81
CA ASP A 455 -10.42 12.59 -30.97
C ASP A 455 -8.96 12.16 -31.27
N GLY A 456 -8.22 12.93 -32.07
CA GLY A 456 -6.74 12.89 -32.07
C GLY A 456 -6.00 11.65 -32.61
N VAL A 457 -6.67 10.57 -33.04
CA VAL A 457 -5.97 9.34 -33.49
C VAL A 457 -5.19 9.52 -34.82
N PRO A 458 -3.86 9.32 -34.86
CA PRO A 458 -3.08 9.42 -36.11
C PRO A 458 -3.50 8.39 -37.17
N ASN A 459 -3.49 8.79 -38.44
CA ASN A 459 -3.53 7.85 -39.56
C ASN A 459 -2.09 7.43 -39.97
N ASP A 460 -1.94 6.67 -41.05
CA ASP A 460 -0.63 6.18 -41.51
C ASP A 460 0.38 7.33 -41.76
N ASP A 461 -0.07 8.44 -42.35
CA ASP A 461 0.77 9.63 -42.56
C ASP A 461 1.09 10.34 -41.24
N GLY A 462 0.16 10.34 -40.29
CA GLY A 462 0.35 10.81 -38.92
C GLY A 462 1.44 10.02 -38.18
N TYR A 463 1.34 8.70 -38.15
CA TYR A 463 2.36 7.84 -37.53
C TYR A 463 3.71 7.93 -38.24
N ARG A 464 3.74 8.12 -39.57
CA ARG A 464 4.98 8.37 -40.32
C ARG A 464 5.64 9.68 -39.89
N ALA A 465 4.87 10.75 -39.71
CA ALA A 465 5.38 12.04 -39.24
C ALA A 465 5.95 11.94 -37.82
N MET A 466 5.24 11.26 -36.90
CA MET A 466 5.71 11.02 -35.54
C MET A 466 7.02 10.21 -35.54
N THR A 467 7.08 9.12 -36.32
CA THR A 467 8.28 8.28 -36.47
C THR A 467 9.49 9.11 -36.89
N LEU A 468 9.34 9.91 -37.95
CA LEU A 468 10.41 10.76 -38.47
C LEU A 468 10.88 11.79 -37.43
N GLY A 469 9.93 12.41 -36.69
CA GLY A 469 10.23 13.38 -35.64
C GLY A 469 11.06 12.77 -34.51
N TYR A 470 10.57 11.69 -33.89
CA TYR A 470 11.24 11.04 -32.77
C TYR A 470 12.59 10.45 -33.18
N VAL A 471 12.68 9.78 -34.34
CA VAL A 471 13.95 9.20 -34.84
C VAL A 471 14.98 10.30 -35.11
N ALA A 472 14.56 11.44 -35.69
CA ALA A 472 15.48 12.54 -35.95
C ALA A 472 16.10 13.08 -34.65
N GLN A 473 15.30 13.23 -33.59
CA GLN A 473 15.78 13.71 -32.29
C GLN A 473 16.64 12.67 -31.57
N LEU A 474 16.17 11.42 -31.50
CA LEU A 474 16.92 10.31 -30.90
C LEU A 474 18.32 10.18 -31.52
N ALA A 475 18.39 10.23 -32.84
CA ALA A 475 19.65 10.07 -33.51
C ALA A 475 20.53 11.32 -33.50
N ALA A 476 19.96 12.52 -33.34
CA ALA A 476 20.76 13.71 -33.06
C ALA A 476 21.40 13.65 -31.66
N LEU A 477 20.64 13.19 -30.66
CA LEU A 477 21.10 13.00 -29.29
C LEU A 477 22.10 11.84 -29.16
N TRP A 478 21.96 10.83 -30.02
CA TRP A 478 22.96 9.80 -30.24
C TRP A 478 24.28 10.39 -30.71
N ASP A 479 24.25 11.14 -31.81
CA ASP A 479 25.44 11.69 -32.45
C ASP A 479 26.18 12.68 -31.54
N SER A 480 25.45 13.36 -30.63
CA SER A 480 26.04 14.25 -29.62
C SER A 480 26.48 13.55 -28.33
N GLY A 481 26.02 12.32 -28.07
CA GLY A 481 26.31 11.60 -26.83
C GLY A 481 25.51 12.09 -25.62
N ASP A 482 24.38 12.77 -25.84
CA ASP A 482 23.55 13.38 -24.79
C ASP A 482 22.62 12.37 -24.09
N ILE A 483 22.56 11.12 -24.55
CA ILE A 483 21.76 10.05 -23.96
C ILE A 483 22.63 9.24 -22.99
N VAL A 484 22.18 9.09 -21.75
CA VAL A 484 22.82 8.23 -20.75
C VAL A 484 22.73 6.75 -21.18
N ALA A 485 23.77 5.96 -20.91
CA ALA A 485 23.70 4.52 -21.16
C ALA A 485 22.69 3.85 -20.18
N PRO A 486 21.97 2.79 -20.56
CA PRO A 486 20.99 2.08 -19.73
C PRO A 486 21.56 1.58 -18.42
N ALA A 487 22.78 1.05 -18.46
CA ALA A 487 23.50 0.61 -17.26
C ALA A 487 23.80 1.77 -16.31
N ASP A 488 23.88 2.99 -16.85
CA ASP A 488 24.14 4.23 -16.12
C ASP A 488 22.83 4.98 -15.78
N VAL A 489 21.66 4.40 -16.10
CA VAL A 489 20.37 4.91 -15.61
C VAL A 489 20.29 4.61 -14.13
N VAL A 490 20.62 5.64 -13.37
CA VAL A 490 20.44 5.64 -11.93
C VAL A 490 18.95 5.82 -11.66
N VAL A 491 18.31 4.75 -11.17
CA VAL A 491 17.07 4.91 -10.42
C VAL A 491 17.44 5.65 -9.16
N ASN A 492 16.88 6.84 -9.03
CA ASN A 492 16.86 7.52 -7.77
C ASN A 492 16.27 6.54 -6.74
N PRO A 493 17.00 6.10 -5.69
CA PRO A 493 16.45 5.24 -4.64
C PRO A 493 15.10 5.79 -4.18
N ALA A 494 14.22 4.98 -3.58
CA ALA A 494 13.00 5.56 -2.98
C ALA A 494 13.30 6.62 -1.88
N ASP A 495 14.60 6.82 -1.63
CA ASP A 495 15.25 7.70 -0.72
C ASP A 495 16.05 8.88 -1.37
N LEU A 496 15.60 9.50 -2.48
CA LEU A 496 15.80 10.95 -2.67
C LEU A 496 14.49 11.61 -3.09
N VAL A 497 13.68 12.02 -2.11
CA VAL A 497 12.94 13.26 -2.27
C VAL A 497 13.96 14.39 -2.13
N VAL A 498 14.57 14.75 -3.26
CA VAL A 498 15.09 16.10 -3.45
C VAL A 498 13.88 17.01 -3.34
N ASP A 499 13.99 17.86 -2.36
CA ASP A 499 13.26 19.08 -2.23
C ASP A 499 13.09 19.95 -3.47
N ASP A 500 12.18 20.90 -3.31
CA ASP A 500 11.92 21.96 -4.28
C ASP A 500 12.94 23.13 -4.17
N SER A 501 14.27 22.90 -4.15
CA SER A 501 15.23 24.04 -4.24
C SER A 501 16.47 23.94 -5.10
N GLY A 502 16.93 22.77 -5.50
CA GLY A 502 18.13 22.68 -6.33
C GLY A 502 19.40 23.32 -5.72
N ILE A 503 19.75 23.02 -4.48
CA ILE A 503 21.15 23.15 -4.01
C ILE A 503 21.74 21.76 -3.75
N ASP A 504 22.74 21.42 -4.56
CA ASP A 504 23.53 20.19 -4.54
C ASP A 504 24.59 20.26 -3.44
N ASP A 505 24.46 19.41 -2.42
CA ASP A 505 25.51 19.14 -1.42
C ASP A 505 25.98 17.67 -1.56
N THR A 506 26.73 17.36 -2.62
CA THR A 506 27.71 16.25 -2.55
C THR A 506 29.14 16.67 -2.90
N PRO A 507 30.16 16.11 -2.24
CA PRO A 507 31.47 16.74 -2.08
C PRO A 507 32.36 16.52 -3.32
N GLY A 508 32.56 17.56 -4.11
CA GLY A 508 33.58 17.60 -5.16
C GLY A 508 34.98 17.78 -4.59
N ALA A 509 35.85 16.80 -4.83
CA ALA A 509 37.28 16.87 -4.55
C ALA A 509 37.94 18.05 -5.30
N GLY A 510 38.36 19.06 -4.55
CA GLY A 510 39.03 20.23 -5.09
C GLY A 510 39.47 21.28 -4.07
N GLY A 511 39.90 20.88 -2.86
CA GLY A 511 40.46 21.81 -1.88
C GLY A 511 40.88 21.10 -0.58
N ASN A 512 42.07 21.44 -0.10
CA ASN A 512 42.80 20.96 1.09
C ASN A 512 42.02 20.22 2.23
N PRO A 513 42.65 19.23 2.87
CA PRO A 513 42.01 18.28 3.78
C PRO A 513 41.67 18.89 5.13
N THR A 514 40.39 18.94 5.51
CA THR A 514 39.86 18.85 6.90
C THR A 514 38.32 18.92 6.92
N THR A 515 37.57 17.81 6.97
CA THR A 515 36.22 17.75 7.58
C THR A 515 35.81 16.29 7.82
N ASN A 516 35.18 16.00 8.96
CA ASN A 516 34.66 14.68 9.33
C ASN A 516 33.40 14.31 8.52
N PRO A 517 33.05 13.00 8.37
CA PRO A 517 31.77 12.58 7.79
C PRO A 517 30.55 13.14 8.57
N PRO A 518 29.38 13.30 7.91
CA PRO A 518 28.15 13.79 8.56
C PRO A 518 27.71 12.85 9.70
N LEU A 519 27.07 13.43 10.73
CA LEU A 519 26.54 12.68 11.86
C LEU A 519 25.26 11.96 11.46
N LYS A 520 25.24 10.62 11.55
CA LYS A 520 24.02 9.84 11.26
C LYS A 520 23.06 9.81 12.45
N VAL A 521 21.84 10.30 12.27
CA VAL A 521 20.83 10.44 13.33
C VAL A 521 19.57 9.66 12.98
N MET A 522 19.25 8.62 13.76
CA MET A 522 17.99 7.89 13.63
C MET A 522 16.95 8.40 14.62
N VAL A 523 15.79 8.84 14.13
CA VAL A 523 14.65 9.21 14.98
C VAL A 523 13.72 8.01 15.15
N VAL A 524 13.54 7.55 16.39
CA VAL A 524 12.63 6.45 16.74
C VAL A 524 11.47 6.98 17.54
N GLY A 525 10.24 6.80 17.07
CA GLY A 525 9.10 7.43 17.72
C GLY A 525 7.73 6.96 17.25
N ASP A 526 6.70 7.60 17.79
CA ASP A 526 5.30 7.36 17.44
C ASP A 526 4.70 8.56 16.67
N SER A 527 3.39 8.76 16.77
CA SER A 527 2.64 9.85 16.15
C SER A 527 3.16 11.24 16.48
N MET A 528 3.74 11.44 17.67
CA MET A 528 4.36 12.72 18.04
C MET A 528 5.61 13.05 17.22
N SER A 529 6.26 12.02 16.68
CA SER A 529 7.47 12.15 15.86
C SER A 529 7.20 12.08 14.37
N GLU A 530 6.29 11.22 13.94
CA GLU A 530 5.90 11.14 12.53
C GLU A 530 5.15 12.40 12.06
N GLY A 531 4.20 12.91 12.84
CA GLY A 531 3.33 14.00 12.40
C GLY A 531 2.36 13.57 11.29
N MET A 532 1.48 14.48 10.85
CA MET A 532 0.54 14.26 9.74
C MET A 532 0.92 15.08 8.52
N GLU A 533 0.29 14.75 7.38
CA GLU A 533 0.39 15.58 6.17
C GLU A 533 0.20 17.06 6.48
N GLY A 534 1.07 17.90 5.93
CA GLY A 534 1.08 19.34 6.15
C GLY A 534 1.71 19.79 7.48
N ASP A 535 2.24 18.88 8.31
CA ASP A 535 3.10 19.24 9.45
C ASP A 535 4.52 19.63 9.02
N TRP A 536 5.15 20.50 9.80
CA TRP A 536 6.61 20.66 9.73
C TRP A 536 7.29 19.60 10.58
N THR A 537 6.67 19.15 11.67
CA THR A 537 7.21 18.23 12.69
C THR A 537 8.40 18.81 13.46
N TRP A 538 8.66 18.27 14.65
CA TRP A 538 9.85 18.66 15.42
C TRP A 538 11.16 18.19 14.77
N ARG A 539 11.12 17.16 13.90
CA ARG A 539 12.29 16.66 13.17
C ARG A 539 12.87 17.75 12.27
N TYR A 540 12.01 18.43 11.52
CA TYR A 540 12.39 19.59 10.72
C TYR A 540 12.95 20.72 11.60
N ARG A 541 12.32 21.01 12.74
CA ARG A 541 12.82 22.06 13.65
C ARG A 541 14.18 21.73 14.25
N LEU A 542 14.45 20.45 14.51
CA LEU A 542 15.76 19.98 14.97
C LEU A 542 16.80 20.04 13.84
N TRP A 543 16.42 19.69 12.61
CA TRP A 543 17.26 19.88 11.43
C TRP A 543 17.66 21.36 11.26
N GLN A 544 16.71 22.30 11.38
CA GLN A 544 17.00 23.73 11.34
C GLN A 544 18.06 24.13 12.38
N TRP A 545 17.96 23.57 13.60
CA TRP A 545 18.99 23.79 14.61
C TRP A 545 20.35 23.20 14.19
N PHE A 546 20.43 21.98 13.65
CA PHE A 546 21.71 21.43 13.16
C PHE A 546 22.36 22.32 12.09
N GLN A 547 21.55 22.88 11.18
CA GLN A 547 22.00 23.84 10.17
C GLN A 547 22.55 25.11 10.82
N ASP A 548 21.81 25.72 11.75
CA ASP A 548 22.25 26.91 12.49
C ASP A 548 23.56 26.65 13.26
N GLN A 549 23.75 25.43 13.76
CA GLN A 549 24.94 25.00 14.48
C GLN A 549 26.10 24.56 13.58
N HIS A 550 25.92 24.56 12.26
CA HIS A 550 26.90 24.10 11.27
C HIS A 550 27.36 22.65 11.53
N VAL A 551 26.43 21.80 11.96
CA VAL A 551 26.68 20.36 12.17
C VAL A 551 26.12 19.62 10.95
N PRO A 552 26.98 19.01 10.11
CA PRO A 552 26.50 18.20 9.00
C PRO A 552 25.80 16.96 9.56
N VAL A 553 24.51 16.80 9.22
CA VAL A 553 23.65 15.74 9.72
C VAL A 553 23.07 14.96 8.54
N ASP A 554 22.96 13.65 8.72
CA ASP A 554 22.30 12.68 7.85
C ASP A 554 21.25 11.99 8.71
N PHE A 555 19.97 12.34 8.54
CA PHE A 555 18.91 11.58 9.20
C PHE A 555 18.82 10.20 8.53
N VAL A 556 18.60 9.15 9.32
CA VAL A 556 18.59 7.79 8.77
C VAL A 556 17.43 6.97 9.31
N GLY A 557 16.88 6.10 8.46
CA GLY A 557 15.79 5.20 8.81
C GLY A 557 15.06 4.71 7.56
N PRO A 558 14.11 3.77 7.72
CA PRO A 558 13.40 3.17 6.59
C PRO A 558 12.26 4.00 6.03
N TYR A 559 11.91 5.13 6.65
CA TYR A 559 10.70 5.89 6.34
C TYR A 559 11.02 7.34 6.06
N ARG A 560 10.21 7.96 5.20
CA ARG A 560 10.31 9.36 4.77
C ARG A 560 8.95 9.98 4.67
N GLY A 561 8.78 11.16 5.24
CA GLY A 561 7.52 11.89 5.21
C GLY A 561 6.83 11.95 6.58
N THR A 562 5.52 12.11 6.52
CA THR A 562 4.59 12.17 7.65
C THR A 562 3.46 11.15 7.46
N LYS A 563 2.49 11.10 8.38
CA LYS A 563 1.31 10.26 8.19
C LYS A 563 0.44 10.77 7.05
N GLN A 564 0.25 9.96 6.01
CA GLN A 564 -0.69 10.30 4.93
C GLN A 564 -2.17 10.31 5.42
N PRO A 565 -3.07 11.02 4.71
CA PRO A 565 -4.50 10.98 5.01
C PRO A 565 -5.04 9.55 5.00
N ASP A 566 -5.99 9.28 5.90
CA ASP A 566 -6.62 7.95 5.97
C ASP A 566 -7.34 7.64 4.65
N PRO A 567 -7.27 6.37 4.18
CA PRO A 567 -7.91 5.97 2.94
C PRO A 567 -9.42 6.22 3.02
N THR A 568 -10.00 6.64 1.91
CA THR A 568 -11.44 6.78 1.78
C THR A 568 -12.07 5.47 1.32
N GLY A 569 -13.16 5.06 1.96
CA GLY A 569 -13.86 3.83 1.61
C GLY A 569 -15.25 3.76 2.23
N PRO A 570 -16.17 2.96 1.67
CA PRO A 570 -17.44 2.69 2.31
C PRO A 570 -17.24 1.93 3.62
N PRO A 571 -18.20 1.98 4.56
CA PRO A 571 -18.18 1.16 5.76
C PRO A 571 -17.99 -0.33 5.42
N ALA A 572 -17.00 -0.96 6.05
CA ALA A 572 -16.75 -2.39 5.88
C ALA A 572 -17.74 -3.23 6.71
N PRO A 573 -18.08 -4.45 6.26
CA PRO A 573 -18.89 -5.36 7.06
C PRO A 573 -18.21 -5.72 8.39
N PRO A 574 -18.99 -5.99 9.46
CA PRO A 574 -18.42 -6.40 10.72
C PRO A 574 -17.66 -7.71 10.53
N ARG A 575 -16.48 -7.77 11.15
CA ARG A 575 -15.62 -8.94 11.10
C ARG A 575 -16.31 -10.14 11.74
N LEU A 576 -16.20 -11.31 11.11
CA LEU A 576 -16.81 -12.52 11.64
C LEU A 576 -16.06 -12.98 12.89
N GLN A 577 -16.78 -13.49 13.89
CA GLN A 577 -16.22 -13.98 15.15
C GLN A 577 -15.09 -15.02 14.98
N ASN A 578 -15.10 -15.74 13.86
CA ASN A 578 -14.12 -16.80 13.55
C ASN A 578 -12.98 -16.35 12.62
N GLU A 579 -12.97 -15.10 12.17
CA GLU A 579 -11.86 -14.57 11.36
C GLU A 579 -10.68 -14.22 12.30
N PRO A 580 -9.43 -14.53 11.93
CA PRO A 580 -8.25 -14.21 12.75
C PRO A 580 -8.08 -12.70 12.94
N PRO A 581 -7.52 -12.23 14.08
CA PRO A 581 -7.16 -10.83 14.28
C PRO A 581 -6.46 -10.24 13.06
N GLU A 582 -6.96 -9.12 12.52
CA GLU A 582 -6.09 -8.29 11.71
C GLU A 582 -4.89 -7.93 12.58
N ASN A 583 -3.69 -8.24 12.10
CA ASN A 583 -2.47 -7.82 12.74
C ASN A 583 -2.09 -6.48 12.08
N PRO A 584 -2.33 -5.33 12.72
CA PRO A 584 -2.06 -4.02 12.12
C PRO A 584 -0.57 -3.85 11.78
N SER A 585 0.30 -4.64 12.42
CA SER A 585 1.74 -4.65 12.19
C SER A 585 2.18 -5.31 10.87
N VAL A 586 1.27 -5.87 10.07
CA VAL A 586 1.59 -6.54 8.78
C VAL A 586 1.34 -5.64 7.56
N ALA A 587 0.57 -4.54 7.70
CA ALA A 587 0.42 -3.54 6.66
C ALA A 587 1.62 -2.58 6.65
N ASN A 588 2.00 -2.09 5.46
CA ASN A 588 3.00 -1.03 5.38
C ASN A 588 2.47 0.20 6.14
N PRO A 589 3.25 0.78 7.06
CA PRO A 589 2.81 1.93 7.83
C PRO A 589 2.59 3.14 6.92
N PRO A 590 1.61 4.02 7.24
CA PRO A 590 1.31 5.19 6.43
C PRO A 590 2.36 6.27 6.66
N VAL A 591 3.50 6.17 5.97
CA VAL A 591 4.67 7.02 6.19
C VAL A 591 4.90 8.07 5.08
N SER A 592 4.08 8.10 4.02
CA SER A 592 4.35 8.86 2.79
C SER A 592 3.58 10.18 2.67
N GLY A 593 3.09 10.73 3.78
CA GLY A 593 2.45 12.04 3.83
C GLY A 593 3.47 13.16 3.57
N ALA A 594 3.03 14.21 2.90
CA ALA A 594 3.89 15.35 2.61
C ALA A 594 4.04 16.28 3.81
N TYR A 595 5.22 16.89 3.95
CA TYR A 595 5.45 17.99 4.88
C TYR A 595 4.72 19.26 4.42
N TYR A 596 4.64 20.25 5.30
CA TYR A 596 4.18 21.58 4.92
C TYR A 596 4.97 22.14 3.73
N GLN A 597 4.27 22.76 2.77
CA GLN A 597 4.80 23.21 1.47
C GLN A 597 6.00 24.16 1.53
N ASP A 598 6.20 24.88 2.63
CA ASP A 598 7.30 25.84 2.82
C ASP A 598 8.48 25.24 3.64
N ILE A 599 8.67 23.92 3.65
CA ILE A 599 9.88 23.35 4.25
C ILE A 599 11.12 23.75 3.45
N ALA A 600 12.20 23.99 4.17
CA ALA A 600 13.47 24.21 3.55
C ALA A 600 13.89 22.94 2.83
N PRO A 601 14.49 23.11 1.66
CA PRO A 601 14.78 22.02 0.79
C PRO A 601 15.69 20.92 1.31
N GLY A 602 16.92 21.24 1.73
CA GLY A 602 17.89 20.23 2.14
C GLY A 602 17.52 19.48 3.42
N PHE A 603 16.27 19.55 3.87
CA PHE A 603 15.73 18.75 4.94
C PHE A 603 15.67 17.28 4.56
N ASP A 604 16.60 16.53 5.11
CA ASP A 604 16.55 15.09 5.17
C ASP A 604 15.47 14.62 6.17
N SER A 605 14.47 13.92 5.65
CA SER A 605 13.28 13.52 6.41
C SER A 605 13.31 12.07 6.89
N ASP A 606 14.42 11.36 6.71
CA ASP A 606 14.54 9.95 7.08
C ASP A 606 14.30 9.69 8.58
N HIS A 607 13.56 8.63 8.90
CA HIS A 607 13.23 8.27 10.28
C HIS A 607 12.78 6.81 10.45
N PHE A 608 12.67 6.38 11.71
CA PHE A 608 12.04 5.15 12.16
C PHE A 608 10.92 5.46 13.17
N ALA A 609 10.01 6.35 12.79
CA ALA A 609 8.83 6.70 13.60
C ALA A 609 7.54 6.40 12.86
N VAL A 610 6.52 5.86 13.55
CA VAL A 610 5.26 5.44 12.93
C VAL A 610 4.10 5.68 13.89
N TRP A 611 3.00 6.26 13.39
CA TRP A 611 1.80 6.57 14.15
C TRP A 611 1.29 5.36 14.92
N GLY A 612 1.02 5.56 16.20
CA GLY A 612 0.45 4.52 17.06
C GLY A 612 1.43 3.44 17.52
N ARG A 613 2.70 3.44 17.13
CA ARG A 613 3.65 2.45 17.63
C ARG A 613 3.90 2.54 19.12
N GLN A 614 4.20 1.40 19.72
CA GLN A 614 4.52 1.24 21.14
C GLN A 614 5.98 0.81 21.29
N ALA A 615 6.62 1.18 22.40
CA ALA A 615 7.97 0.71 22.72
C ALA A 615 7.99 -0.83 22.85
N ALA A 616 6.91 -1.42 23.38
CA ALA A 616 6.71 -2.86 23.46
C ALA A 616 6.75 -3.56 22.09
N GLN A 617 6.37 -2.88 21.01
CA GLN A 617 6.44 -3.39 19.64
C GLN A 617 7.83 -3.14 19.04
N ASP A 618 8.34 -1.91 19.12
CA ASP A 618 9.57 -1.51 18.43
C ASP A 618 10.84 -2.09 19.02
N LYS A 619 10.81 -2.54 20.28
CA LYS A 619 11.95 -3.21 20.92
C LYS A 619 12.46 -4.41 20.14
N ASP A 620 11.61 -5.10 19.39
CA ASP A 620 12.00 -6.27 18.59
C ASP A 620 12.38 -5.91 17.15
N LEU A 621 12.16 -4.65 16.72
CA LEU A 621 12.44 -4.15 15.37
C LEU A 621 13.73 -3.32 15.29
N ILE A 622 14.14 -2.68 16.39
CA ILE A 622 15.26 -1.72 16.37
C ILE A 622 16.62 -2.32 15.99
N GLY A 623 16.89 -3.57 16.37
CA GLY A 623 18.20 -4.21 16.12
C GLY A 623 18.55 -4.28 14.63
N PRO A 624 17.67 -4.87 13.78
CA PRO A 624 17.82 -4.84 12.33
C PRO A 624 17.94 -3.43 11.74
N MET A 625 17.18 -2.45 12.23
CA MET A 625 17.26 -1.07 11.74
C MET A 625 18.63 -0.45 12.02
N VAL A 626 19.14 -0.59 13.24
CA VAL A 626 20.47 -0.06 13.60
C VAL A 626 21.59 -0.75 12.82
N ALA A 627 21.48 -2.05 12.56
CA ALA A 627 22.46 -2.78 11.75
C ALA A 627 22.46 -2.35 10.28
N GLN A 628 21.31 -1.97 9.74
CA GLN A 628 21.16 -1.56 8.33
C GLN A 628 21.56 -0.10 8.09
N TYR A 629 21.12 0.81 8.95
CA TYR A 629 21.27 2.26 8.76
C TYR A 629 22.49 2.84 9.49
N GLU A 630 23.12 2.05 10.37
CA GLU A 630 24.35 2.39 11.10
C GLU A 630 24.37 3.78 11.76
N PRO A 631 23.34 4.18 12.55
CA PRO A 631 23.29 5.50 13.15
C PRO A 631 24.42 5.74 14.15
N ASP A 632 24.93 6.97 14.21
CA ASP A 632 25.84 7.42 15.26
C ASP A 632 25.09 7.83 16.53
N LEU A 633 23.85 8.31 16.34
CA LEU A 633 22.97 8.81 17.37
C LEU A 633 21.53 8.34 17.12
N ILE A 634 20.86 7.85 18.16
CA ILE A 634 19.43 7.53 18.12
C ILE A 634 18.68 8.46 19.06
N LEU A 635 17.59 9.04 18.56
CA LEU A 635 16.66 9.89 19.32
C LEU A 635 15.36 9.12 19.58
N PHE A 636 15.14 8.68 20.82
CA PHE A 636 13.92 7.95 21.19
C PHE A 636 12.86 8.89 21.76
N GLY A 637 11.70 8.95 21.09
CA GLY A 637 10.48 9.62 21.56
C GLY A 637 9.28 8.69 21.44
N ILE A 638 9.29 7.61 22.24
CA ILE A 638 8.29 6.52 22.22
C ILE A 638 7.99 6.04 23.65
N GLY A 639 6.84 5.40 23.85
CA GLY A 639 6.44 4.79 25.13
C GLY A 639 5.14 5.34 25.70
N PHE A 640 4.61 6.44 25.17
CA PHE A 640 3.33 6.99 25.62
C PHE A 640 2.17 6.03 25.32
N ASN A 641 2.16 5.45 24.11
CA ASN A 641 1.13 4.52 23.67
C ASN A 641 1.08 3.23 24.51
N ASP A 642 2.22 2.77 25.04
CA ASP A 642 2.28 1.60 25.92
C ASP A 642 1.35 1.76 27.14
N MET A 643 1.41 2.94 27.78
CA MET A 643 0.57 3.28 28.93
C MET A 643 -0.82 3.77 28.51
N GLY A 644 -0.89 4.53 27.43
CA GLY A 644 -2.10 5.14 26.91
C GLY A 644 -3.16 4.12 26.49
N TRP A 645 -2.72 3.01 25.90
CA TRP A 645 -3.56 1.96 25.31
C TRP A 645 -3.57 0.66 26.12
N PHE A 646 -3.20 0.73 27.41
CA PHE A 646 -3.20 -0.41 28.33
C PHE A 646 -2.31 -1.59 27.90
N VAL A 647 -1.33 -1.37 27.02
CA VAL A 647 -0.36 -2.39 26.60
C VAL A 647 0.59 -2.73 27.74
N SER A 648 0.98 -1.75 28.55
CA SER A 648 1.84 -1.93 29.71
C SER A 648 1.62 -0.84 30.77
N ASP A 649 2.04 -1.13 32.00
CA ASP A 649 2.16 -0.12 33.05
C ASP A 649 3.49 0.63 32.94
N ALA A 650 3.76 1.53 33.90
CA ALA A 650 5.01 2.30 33.92
C ALA A 650 6.27 1.42 33.94
N LYS A 651 6.24 0.27 34.63
CA LYS A 651 7.39 -0.63 34.71
C LYS A 651 7.58 -1.42 33.42
N GLY A 652 6.50 -1.98 32.86
CA GLY A 652 6.56 -2.69 31.59
C GLY A 652 7.02 -1.80 30.43
N THR A 653 6.64 -0.52 30.47
CA THR A 653 7.12 0.49 29.49
C THR A 653 8.62 0.75 29.67
N LEU A 654 9.11 0.88 30.91
CA LEU A 654 10.55 1.01 31.20
C LEU A 654 11.35 -0.21 30.71
N ASP A 655 10.84 -1.42 30.96
CA ASP A 655 11.48 -2.67 30.53
C ASP A 655 11.57 -2.73 28.99
N SER A 656 10.54 -2.26 28.29
CA SER A 656 10.54 -2.16 26.82
C SER A 656 11.55 -1.13 26.31
N MET A 657 11.67 0.04 26.97
CA MET A 657 12.74 0.98 26.64
C MET A 657 14.13 0.44 26.90
N LYS A 658 14.35 -0.29 28.00
CA LYS A 658 15.64 -0.92 28.26
C LYS A 658 16.00 -1.91 27.14
N ALA A 659 15.03 -2.69 26.68
CA ALA A 659 15.24 -3.62 25.58
C ALA A 659 15.55 -2.92 24.24
N LEU A 660 14.92 -1.78 23.93
CA LEU A 660 15.27 -0.94 22.78
C LEU A 660 16.74 -0.50 22.83
N VAL A 661 17.17 0.06 23.97
CA VAL A 661 18.56 0.52 24.19
C VAL A 661 19.57 -0.64 24.06
N ASP A 662 19.27 -1.78 24.68
CA ASP A 662 20.18 -2.93 24.65
C ASP A 662 20.34 -3.52 23.25
N ARG A 663 19.26 -3.61 22.49
CA ARG A 663 19.29 -4.19 21.13
C ARG A 663 19.89 -3.25 20.10
N ALA A 664 19.65 -1.95 20.23
CA ALA A 664 20.37 -0.95 19.43
C ALA A 664 21.88 -1.06 19.66
N ARG A 665 22.32 -1.10 20.92
CA ARG A 665 23.73 -1.27 21.27
C ARG A 665 24.30 -2.62 20.84
N ALA A 666 23.51 -3.69 20.90
CA ALA A 666 23.96 -5.00 20.42
C ALA A 666 24.24 -5.01 18.91
N ALA A 667 23.48 -4.24 18.13
CA ALA A 667 23.70 -4.07 16.69
C ALA A 667 24.87 -3.13 16.37
N LYS A 668 25.03 -2.04 17.13
CA LYS A 668 26.15 -1.08 17.00
C LYS A 668 26.70 -0.71 18.39
N PRO A 669 27.82 -1.32 18.84
CA PRO A 669 28.32 -1.20 20.22
C PRO A 669 28.68 0.23 20.68
N ASP A 670 28.91 1.16 19.75
CA ASP A 670 29.31 2.54 20.01
C ASP A 670 28.21 3.58 19.75
N VAL A 671 26.97 3.15 19.46
CA VAL A 671 25.87 4.07 19.15
C VAL A 671 25.51 4.93 20.38
N LYS A 672 25.36 6.24 20.16
CA LYS A 672 24.91 7.20 21.18
C LYS A 672 23.39 7.22 21.20
N MET A 673 22.77 7.44 22.37
CA MET A 673 21.31 7.39 22.48
C MET A 673 20.78 8.51 23.37
N ALA A 674 19.86 9.32 22.84
CA ALA A 674 19.11 10.30 23.60
C ALA A 674 17.68 9.78 23.79
N VAL A 675 17.28 9.50 25.03
CA VAL A 675 15.99 8.88 25.38
C VAL A 675 15.08 9.90 26.03
N ALA A 676 13.96 10.23 25.40
CA ALA A 676 12.99 11.15 25.95
C ALA A 676 12.11 10.51 27.03
N ASN A 677 11.79 11.28 28.07
CA ASN A 677 10.63 11.00 28.90
C ASN A 677 9.33 11.30 28.09
N VAL A 678 8.18 10.81 28.56
CA VAL A 678 6.92 11.06 27.83
C VAL A 678 6.20 12.28 28.41
N PRO A 679 5.49 13.07 27.59
CA PRO A 679 4.80 14.25 28.09
C PRO A 679 3.46 13.89 28.74
N HIS A 680 2.91 14.82 29.52
CA HIS A 680 1.50 14.79 29.85
C HIS A 680 0.63 15.24 28.67
N ARG A 681 -0.63 14.80 28.68
CA ARG A 681 -1.70 15.29 27.80
C ARG A 681 -2.78 16.01 28.60
N LEU A 682 -3.67 16.71 27.90
CA LEU A 682 -4.92 17.21 28.46
C LEU A 682 -5.71 16.04 29.08
N PHE A 683 -6.27 16.27 30.27
CA PHE A 683 -6.96 15.23 31.04
C PHE A 683 -8.08 14.59 30.24
N ILE A 684 -8.15 13.25 30.32
CA ILE A 684 -9.27 12.48 29.79
C ILE A 684 -10.08 12.03 31.01
N ASP A 685 -11.37 12.36 31.03
CA ASP A 685 -12.25 11.96 32.12
C ASP A 685 -12.20 10.44 32.36
N GLY A 686 -12.02 10.05 33.62
CA GLY A 686 -11.88 8.65 34.02
C GLY A 686 -10.47 8.05 33.86
N ARG A 687 -9.48 8.81 33.35
CA ARG A 687 -8.10 8.32 33.11
C ARG A 687 -7.06 8.89 34.07
N GLN A 688 -7.39 8.98 35.36
CA GLN A 688 -6.40 9.32 36.39
C GLN A 688 -5.23 8.32 36.40
N ASP A 689 -5.51 7.05 36.04
CA ASP A 689 -4.48 6.02 35.90
C ASP A 689 -3.36 6.42 34.93
N LEU A 690 -3.68 7.10 33.83
CA LEU A 690 -2.70 7.52 32.83
C LEU A 690 -1.80 8.63 33.37
N VAL A 691 -2.35 9.56 34.16
CA VAL A 691 -1.57 10.61 34.84
C VAL A 691 -0.58 9.98 35.81
N ASP A 692 -1.05 9.05 36.65
CA ASP A 692 -0.21 8.38 37.65
C ASP A 692 0.88 7.52 37.00
N LYS A 693 0.55 6.76 35.95
CA LYS A 693 1.50 5.96 35.16
C LYS A 693 2.55 6.84 34.48
N THR A 694 2.15 7.97 33.89
CA THR A 694 3.07 8.92 33.23
C THR A 694 4.10 9.45 34.24
N ASN A 695 3.64 9.91 35.41
CA ASN A 695 4.51 10.38 36.49
C ASN A 695 5.48 9.29 36.95
N GLN A 696 4.96 8.08 37.16
CA GLN A 696 5.76 6.95 37.62
C GLN A 696 6.82 6.54 36.58
N TYR A 697 6.45 6.43 35.30
CA TYR A 697 7.39 6.08 34.24
C TYR A 697 8.49 7.12 34.09
N ASN A 698 8.16 8.41 34.05
CA ASN A 698 9.16 9.47 33.91
C ASN A 698 10.15 9.48 35.10
N ALA A 699 9.66 9.23 36.32
CA ALA A 699 10.53 9.09 37.50
C ALA A 699 11.46 7.87 37.37
N LEU A 700 10.93 6.71 36.98
CA LEU A 700 11.71 5.48 36.79
C LEU A 700 12.75 5.64 35.68
N LEU A 701 12.39 6.24 34.55
CA LEU A 701 13.28 6.46 33.42
C LEU A 701 14.45 7.36 33.80
N LYS A 702 14.17 8.45 34.53
CA LYS A 702 15.19 9.38 35.03
C LYS A 702 16.23 8.67 35.89
N ASP A 703 15.81 7.78 36.77
CA ASP A 703 16.72 7.01 37.64
C ASP A 703 17.49 5.93 36.86
N ALA A 704 16.88 5.35 35.83
CA ALA A 704 17.43 4.22 35.09
C ALA A 704 18.47 4.64 34.03
N VAL A 705 18.22 5.70 33.24
CA VAL A 705 19.06 6.13 32.11
C VAL A 705 20.56 6.25 32.47
N PRO A 706 20.96 6.87 33.61
CA PRO A 706 22.38 6.95 33.99
C PRO A 706 23.05 5.58 34.12
N THR A 707 22.31 4.56 34.56
CA THR A 707 22.82 3.19 34.73
C THR A 707 22.97 2.43 33.41
N TRP A 708 22.34 2.91 32.34
CA TRP A 708 22.39 2.29 31.01
C TRP A 708 23.54 2.85 30.15
N SER A 709 24.12 3.98 30.57
CA SER A 709 25.17 4.67 29.83
C SER A 709 26.53 3.99 30.01
N THR A 710 27.31 3.90 28.94
CA THR A 710 28.72 3.50 28.96
C THR A 710 29.57 4.59 28.33
N SER A 711 30.91 4.52 28.44
CA SER A 711 31.80 5.46 27.76
C SER A 711 31.75 5.32 26.24
N ALA A 712 31.59 4.09 25.73
CA ALA A 712 31.54 3.80 24.29
C ALA A 712 30.17 4.09 23.67
N SER A 713 29.09 3.83 24.41
CA SER A 713 27.70 4.04 23.99
C SER A 713 26.95 4.82 25.08
N PRO A 714 27.13 6.16 25.12
CA PRO A 714 26.48 7.02 26.10
C PRO A 714 24.97 7.10 25.88
N VAL A 715 24.21 7.08 26.98
CA VAL A 715 22.74 7.24 26.99
C VAL A 715 22.38 8.44 27.84
N LYS A 716 21.59 9.37 27.29
CA LYS A 716 21.22 10.63 27.94
C LYS A 716 19.72 10.83 27.94
N LEU A 717 19.19 11.40 29.02
CA LEU A 717 17.77 11.69 29.15
C LEU A 717 17.44 13.00 28.42
N VAL A 718 16.33 13.02 27.69
CA VAL A 718 15.73 14.22 27.09
C VAL A 718 14.46 14.55 27.85
N ASP A 719 14.35 15.77 28.36
CA ASP A 719 13.23 16.20 29.20
C ASP A 719 12.10 16.84 28.36
N TRP A 720 11.41 16.01 27.58
CA TRP A 720 10.22 16.40 26.82
C TRP A 720 9.11 16.90 27.75
N GLU A 721 8.85 16.23 28.87
CA GLU A 721 7.79 16.60 29.81
C GLU A 721 7.90 18.07 30.22
N ARG A 722 9.11 18.52 30.57
CA ARG A 722 9.34 19.91 30.94
C ARG A 722 9.26 20.86 29.76
N ALA A 723 9.86 20.51 28.63
CA ALA A 723 9.99 21.40 27.48
C ALA A 723 8.66 21.58 26.72
N TYR A 724 7.91 20.50 26.54
CA TYR A 724 6.66 20.47 25.81
C TYR A 724 5.51 20.98 26.69
N GLY A 725 4.85 22.05 26.24
CA GLY A 725 3.85 22.80 26.99
C GLY A 725 2.48 22.12 27.09
N CYS A 726 2.42 20.82 27.32
CA CYS A 726 1.19 20.06 27.53
C CYS A 726 1.11 19.44 28.92
N ARG A 727 -0.02 19.70 29.58
CA ARG A 727 -0.31 19.32 30.97
C ARG A 727 -1.76 18.84 31.05
N VAL A 728 -2.09 18.19 32.16
CA VAL A 728 -3.46 17.71 32.45
C VAL A 728 -4.51 18.82 32.44
N THR A 729 -4.12 20.06 32.77
CA THR A 729 -5.01 21.22 32.83
C THR A 729 -5.13 21.98 31.51
N ALA A 730 -4.08 21.98 30.69
CA ALA A 730 -4.01 22.72 29.43
C ALA A 730 -2.90 22.18 28.55
N CYS A 731 -3.12 22.18 27.23
CA CYS A 731 -2.13 21.76 26.24
C CYS A 731 -2.05 22.78 25.10
N PRO A 732 -1.58 24.02 25.35
CA PRO A 732 -1.41 25.03 24.30
C PRO A 732 -0.37 24.65 23.25
N ALA A 733 0.53 23.70 23.54
CA ALA A 733 1.53 23.21 22.61
C ALA A 733 1.04 22.04 21.74
N GLY A 734 -0.19 21.55 21.96
CA GLY A 734 -0.74 20.43 21.21
C GLY A 734 -2.15 20.70 20.70
N TYR A 735 -2.44 20.21 19.50
CA TYR A 735 -3.68 20.59 18.81
C TYR A 735 -4.91 19.81 19.27
N ASP A 736 -4.75 18.56 19.71
CA ASP A 736 -5.82 17.67 20.18
C ASP A 736 -5.70 17.31 21.67
N GLY A 737 -4.85 18.07 22.38
CA GLY A 737 -4.52 17.80 23.77
C GLY A 737 -3.31 16.87 23.97
N LEU A 738 -2.67 16.38 22.90
CA LEU A 738 -1.41 15.62 22.99
C LEU A 738 -0.44 15.93 21.84
N HIS A 739 -0.88 15.91 20.58
CA HIS A 739 0.01 15.96 19.42
C HIS A 739 0.52 17.38 19.12
N PRO A 740 1.80 17.56 18.77
CA PRO A 740 2.40 18.89 18.67
C PRO A 740 1.71 19.78 17.64
N ASN A 741 1.33 20.99 18.06
CA ASN A 741 1.12 22.07 17.11
C ASN A 741 2.45 22.77 16.81
N LEU A 742 2.40 23.86 16.06
CA LEU A 742 3.59 24.61 15.65
C LEU A 742 4.51 25.01 16.83
N THR A 743 3.93 25.40 17.96
CA THR A 743 4.72 25.74 19.17
C THR A 743 5.34 24.49 19.78
N GLY A 744 4.56 23.41 19.83
CA GLY A 744 4.99 22.10 20.31
C GLY A 744 6.17 21.51 19.55
N GLU A 745 6.15 21.60 18.22
CA GLU A 745 7.23 21.13 17.35
C GLU A 745 8.58 21.75 17.75
N TYR A 746 8.61 23.07 17.98
CA TYR A 746 9.81 23.77 18.43
C TYR A 746 10.25 23.39 19.84
N GLN A 747 9.29 23.23 20.75
CA GLN A 747 9.60 22.86 22.14
C GLN A 747 10.25 21.48 22.25
N ILE A 748 9.76 20.51 21.46
CA ILE A 748 10.32 19.17 21.42
C ILE A 748 11.72 19.18 20.78
N ALA A 749 11.87 19.88 19.64
CA ALA A 749 13.18 20.04 19.01
C ALA A 749 14.18 20.73 19.94
N TYR A 750 13.76 21.76 20.67
CA TYR A 750 14.57 22.44 21.68
C TYR A 750 15.03 21.49 22.78
N ALA A 751 14.16 20.58 23.25
CA ALA A 751 14.53 19.60 24.26
C ALA A 751 15.70 18.70 23.79
N TYR A 752 15.62 18.21 22.55
CA TYR A 752 16.71 17.43 21.96
C TYR A 752 17.96 18.29 21.75
N ALA A 753 17.86 19.43 21.09
CA ALA A 753 18.97 20.34 20.84
C ALA A 753 19.74 20.65 22.13
N ARG A 754 19.02 20.89 23.24
CA ARG A 754 19.61 21.11 24.56
C ARG A 754 20.41 19.92 25.06
N THR A 755 19.85 18.73 25.04
CA THR A 755 20.57 17.51 25.44
C THR A 755 21.76 17.24 24.52
N LEU A 756 21.63 17.43 23.19
CA LEU A 756 22.71 17.23 22.24
C LEU A 756 23.88 18.19 22.49
N ASN A 757 23.60 19.46 22.77
CA ASN A 757 24.62 20.44 23.10
C ASN A 757 25.26 20.20 24.48
N GLU A 758 24.46 20.12 25.54
CA GLU A 758 24.95 20.07 26.92
C GLU A 758 25.59 18.72 27.28
N GLU A 759 25.07 17.60 26.77
CA GLU A 759 25.44 16.26 27.21
C GLU A 759 26.28 15.46 26.21
N PHE A 760 26.17 15.78 24.90
CA PHE A 760 26.97 15.14 23.85
C PHE A 760 28.00 16.07 23.21
N GLY A 761 27.97 17.38 23.50
CA GLY A 761 28.87 18.36 22.91
C GLY A 761 28.64 18.59 21.42
N ILE A 762 27.41 18.36 20.94
CA ILE A 762 27.03 18.55 19.53
C ILE A 762 26.43 19.94 19.36
N GLY A 763 26.93 20.71 18.39
CA GLY A 763 26.57 22.12 18.20
C GLY A 763 27.24 23.06 19.19
N GLN A 764 27.12 24.37 18.95
CA GLN A 764 27.81 25.42 19.72
C GLN A 764 26.90 26.07 20.77
N SER A 765 25.59 26.13 20.50
CA SER A 765 24.59 26.76 21.35
C SER A 765 23.22 26.08 21.20
N THR A 766 22.31 26.46 22.09
CA THR A 766 20.89 26.08 22.01
C THR A 766 20.06 27.34 21.72
N PRO A 767 18.90 27.23 21.07
CA PRO A 767 18.08 28.41 20.78
C PRO A 767 17.61 29.10 22.07
N ASP A 768 17.87 30.41 22.20
CA ASP A 768 17.48 31.18 23.39
C ASP A 768 15.96 31.46 23.45
N HIS A 769 15.25 31.37 22.32
CA HIS A 769 13.83 31.63 22.21
C HIS A 769 13.19 30.86 21.04
N ILE A 770 11.90 30.54 21.20
CA ILE A 770 11.09 29.98 20.12
C ILE A 770 10.54 31.15 19.29
N PRO A 771 10.77 31.19 17.97
CA PRO A 771 10.26 32.28 17.14
C PRO A 771 8.73 32.28 17.08
N ALA A 772 8.13 33.45 16.86
CA ALA A 772 6.69 33.56 16.62
C ALA A 772 6.39 33.31 15.14
N PHE A 773 5.39 32.49 14.86
CA PHE A 773 5.02 32.10 13.50
C PHE A 773 3.55 32.37 13.21
N PRO A 774 3.17 32.63 11.94
CA PRO A 774 1.77 32.69 11.55
C PRO A 774 1.10 31.33 11.74
N ALA A 775 -0.17 31.34 12.13
CA ALA A 775 -0.99 30.14 12.19
C ALA A 775 -1.08 29.52 10.78
N ARG A 776 -1.20 28.18 10.74
CA ARG A 776 -1.33 27.46 9.47
C ARG A 776 -2.61 27.89 8.74
N PRO A 777 -2.56 28.12 7.42
CA PRO A 777 -3.76 28.39 6.64
C PRO A 777 -4.77 27.26 6.77
N ILE A 778 -6.06 27.59 6.91
CA ILE A 778 -7.15 26.61 6.98
C ILE A 778 -8.13 26.89 5.84
N SER A 779 -8.09 26.02 4.83
CA SER A 779 -8.94 26.14 3.64
C SER A 779 -10.31 25.48 3.86
N PRO A 780 -11.42 26.08 3.38
CA PRO A 780 -12.72 25.42 3.36
C PRO A 780 -12.76 24.27 2.36
N VAL A 781 -13.64 23.29 2.61
CA VAL A 781 -13.86 22.17 1.70
C VAL A 781 -14.40 22.66 0.34
N SER A 782 -14.05 21.95 -0.73
CA SER A 782 -14.56 22.15 -2.09
C SER A 782 -15.13 20.84 -2.65
N GLY A 783 -15.95 20.91 -3.70
CA GLY A 783 -16.55 19.70 -4.30
C GLY A 783 -17.51 18.93 -3.37
N LEU A 784 -18.08 19.57 -2.34
CA LEU A 784 -18.98 18.91 -1.39
C LEU A 784 -20.24 18.39 -2.09
N LYS A 785 -20.45 17.07 -2.02
CA LYS A 785 -21.55 16.36 -2.66
C LYS A 785 -22.15 15.33 -1.69
N ALA A 786 -23.48 15.29 -1.58
CA ALA A 786 -24.20 14.20 -0.95
C ALA A 786 -24.93 13.39 -2.03
N GLU A 787 -24.83 12.07 -1.97
CA GLU A 787 -25.42 11.14 -2.94
C GLU A 787 -26.18 10.03 -2.22
N SER A 788 -27.38 9.70 -2.70
CA SER A 788 -28.06 8.46 -2.30
C SER A 788 -27.27 7.27 -2.82
N VAL A 789 -26.96 6.32 -1.94
CA VAL A 789 -26.27 5.07 -2.26
C VAL A 789 -27.05 3.89 -1.64
N PRO A 790 -26.86 2.64 -2.10
CA PRO A 790 -27.61 1.50 -1.56
C PRO A 790 -27.52 1.32 -0.03
N SER A 791 -26.40 1.70 0.60
CA SER A 791 -26.23 1.66 2.06
C SER A 791 -26.90 2.81 2.83
N GLY A 792 -27.36 3.85 2.13
CA GLY A 792 -27.91 5.07 2.72
C GLY A 792 -27.47 6.33 1.96
N ILE A 793 -26.68 7.19 2.60
CA ILE A 793 -26.14 8.42 1.97
C ILE A 793 -24.63 8.44 2.09
N LYS A 794 -23.97 8.76 0.98
CA LYS A 794 -22.53 9.00 0.90
C LYS A 794 -22.29 10.49 0.69
N VAL A 795 -21.50 11.11 1.57
CA VAL A 795 -21.09 12.51 1.47
C VAL A 795 -19.59 12.56 1.22
N THR A 796 -19.16 13.27 0.18
CA THR A 796 -17.75 13.40 -0.22
C THR A 796 -17.40 14.84 -0.55
N TRP A 797 -16.13 15.19 -0.42
CA TRP A 797 -15.57 16.47 -0.83
C TRP A 797 -14.13 16.28 -1.31
N ASN A 798 -13.54 17.30 -1.94
CA ASN A 798 -12.13 17.26 -2.32
C ASN A 798 -11.25 17.27 -1.05
N PRO A 799 -10.19 16.46 -0.99
CA PRO A 799 -9.27 16.48 0.14
C PRO A 799 -8.61 17.86 0.27
N VAL A 800 -8.48 18.34 1.51
CA VAL A 800 -7.79 19.58 1.86
C VAL A 800 -6.42 19.21 2.40
N PHE A 801 -5.37 19.63 1.68
CA PHE A 801 -3.99 19.43 2.10
C PHE A 801 -3.76 19.98 3.52
N GLY A 802 -3.14 19.17 4.38
CA GLY A 802 -2.87 19.56 5.77
C GLY A 802 -4.08 19.61 6.69
N ALA A 803 -5.25 19.12 6.26
CA ALA A 803 -6.39 18.95 7.14
C ALA A 803 -6.14 17.79 8.11
N ARG A 804 -6.32 18.06 9.41
CA ARG A 804 -6.25 17.03 10.46
C ARG A 804 -7.55 16.23 10.61
N GLY A 805 -8.58 16.67 9.90
CA GLY A 805 -9.90 16.08 9.88
C GLY A 805 -10.94 17.09 9.42
N TYR A 806 -12.19 16.64 9.44
CA TYR A 806 -13.34 17.41 9.05
C TYR A 806 -14.42 17.27 10.10
N GLU A 807 -15.17 18.35 10.29
CA GLU A 807 -16.36 18.34 11.10
C GLU A 807 -17.57 18.30 10.19
N VAL A 808 -18.46 17.35 10.47
CA VAL A 808 -19.70 17.14 9.74
C VAL A 808 -20.86 17.36 10.71
N LEU A 809 -21.72 18.33 10.38
CA LEU A 809 -23.06 18.40 10.96
C LEU A 809 -24.03 17.72 10.01
N TYR A 810 -24.92 16.89 10.54
CA TYR A 810 -25.93 16.22 9.71
C TYR A 810 -27.26 16.06 10.46
N ARG A 811 -28.38 16.13 9.72
CA ARG A 811 -29.71 15.83 10.26
C ARG A 811 -30.71 15.49 9.17
N VAL A 812 -31.79 14.82 9.54
CA VAL A 812 -32.98 14.68 8.70
C VAL A 812 -33.67 16.04 8.61
N VAL A 813 -34.11 16.43 7.42
CA VAL A 813 -34.86 17.67 7.20
C VAL A 813 -36.11 17.68 8.09
N GLY A 814 -36.27 18.75 8.87
CA GLY A 814 -37.35 18.90 9.84
C GLY A 814 -36.97 18.60 11.29
N ALA A 815 -35.81 17.95 11.52
CA ALA A 815 -35.25 17.84 12.88
C ALA A 815 -34.73 19.20 13.37
N SER A 816 -34.95 19.50 14.65
CA SER A 816 -34.47 20.75 15.27
C SER A 816 -32.96 20.76 15.44
N ASP A 817 -32.40 19.62 15.83
CA ASP A 817 -31.02 19.50 16.30
C ASP A 817 -30.11 18.89 15.23
N TRP A 818 -28.86 19.35 15.18
CA TRP A 818 -27.84 18.80 14.30
C TRP A 818 -27.03 17.76 15.06
N ASN A 819 -26.84 16.59 14.44
CA ASN A 819 -25.83 15.64 14.89
C ASN A 819 -24.46 16.13 14.43
N ARG A 820 -23.40 15.75 15.15
CA ARG A 820 -22.03 16.18 14.91
C ARG A 820 -21.10 14.99 14.85
N ALA A 821 -20.27 14.92 13.82
CA ALA A 821 -19.21 13.94 13.68
C ALA A 821 -17.88 14.63 13.34
N ILE A 822 -16.77 14.07 13.83
CA ILE A 822 -15.42 14.40 13.38
C ILE A 822 -14.93 13.20 12.58
N VAL A 823 -14.51 13.43 11.34
CA VAL A 823 -14.02 12.38 10.43
C VAL A 823 -12.60 12.67 9.97
N PRO A 824 -11.72 11.67 9.85
CA PRO A 824 -10.33 11.88 9.49
C PRO A 824 -10.11 12.00 7.97
N SER A 825 -11.08 11.60 7.15
CA SER A 825 -10.96 11.58 5.69
C SER A 825 -12.07 12.41 5.02
N ASN A 826 -11.93 12.64 3.72
CA ASN A 826 -12.83 13.48 2.93
C ASN A 826 -14.15 12.78 2.53
N ARG A 827 -14.67 11.93 3.43
CA ARG A 827 -15.89 11.13 3.23
C ARG A 827 -16.63 10.94 4.55
N PHE A 828 -17.95 11.01 4.49
CA PHE A 828 -18.86 10.64 5.59
C PHE A 828 -20.06 9.87 5.04
N ASP A 829 -20.36 8.71 5.63
CA ASP A 829 -21.52 7.91 5.25
C ASP A 829 -22.57 7.96 6.36
N THR A 830 -23.80 8.32 6.00
CA THR A 830 -24.96 8.16 6.86
C THR A 830 -25.64 6.86 6.49
N THR A 831 -25.44 5.85 7.33
CA THR A 831 -26.18 4.58 7.31
C THR A 831 -27.43 4.68 8.17
N TRP A 832 -28.24 3.62 8.21
CA TRP A 832 -29.51 3.61 8.96
C TRP A 832 -30.44 4.76 8.55
N THR A 833 -30.63 4.90 7.24
CA THR A 833 -31.57 5.85 6.65
C THR A 833 -32.84 5.13 6.20
N GLN A 834 -33.93 5.87 6.04
CA GLN A 834 -35.19 5.33 5.51
C GLN A 834 -35.45 5.83 4.10
N ASP A 835 -36.18 5.04 3.32
CA ASP A 835 -36.59 5.42 1.97
C ASP A 835 -37.41 6.72 1.98
N GLY A 836 -37.04 7.65 1.11
CA GLY A 836 -37.70 8.95 0.95
C GLY A 836 -37.33 10.01 2.00
N TRP A 837 -36.44 9.73 2.96
CA TRP A 837 -35.98 10.74 3.92
C TRP A 837 -34.92 11.65 3.32
N THR A 838 -35.10 12.96 3.44
CA THR A 838 -34.09 13.95 3.03
C THR A 838 -33.19 14.29 4.20
N TRP A 839 -31.87 14.22 3.98
CA TRP A 839 -30.85 14.63 4.93
C TRP A 839 -30.11 15.86 4.43
N GLU A 840 -29.74 16.73 5.35
CA GLU A 840 -28.88 17.86 5.10
C GLU A 840 -27.58 17.77 5.91
N TYR A 841 -26.52 18.30 5.32
CA TYR A 841 -25.15 18.20 5.80
C TYR A 841 -24.47 19.56 5.77
N GLN A 842 -23.66 19.84 6.78
CA GLN A 842 -22.67 20.90 6.77
C GLN A 842 -21.29 20.30 7.00
N VAL A 843 -20.31 20.65 6.18
CA VAL A 843 -18.93 20.15 6.30
C VAL A 843 -17.95 21.31 6.32
N ARG A 844 -16.95 21.22 7.19
CA ARG A 844 -15.81 22.14 7.24
C ARG A 844 -14.52 21.42 7.61
N THR A 845 -13.38 22.00 7.24
CA THR A 845 -12.06 21.56 7.71
C THR A 845 -11.95 21.85 9.21
N TYR A 846 -11.48 20.85 9.97
CA TYR A 846 -11.39 20.91 11.43
C TYR A 846 -9.97 20.50 11.87
N ASN A 847 -9.19 21.49 12.30
CA ASN A 847 -7.82 21.30 12.79
C ASN A 847 -7.74 21.42 14.32
N TYR A 848 -8.82 21.03 15.02
CA TYR A 848 -8.93 21.10 16.47
C TYR A 848 -8.68 22.52 17.02
N THR A 849 -7.76 22.69 17.97
CA THR A 849 -7.47 24.00 18.58
C THR A 849 -6.72 24.93 17.63
N ASP A 850 -6.13 24.43 16.54
CA ASP A 850 -5.48 25.28 15.52
C ASP A 850 -6.51 25.98 14.62
N GLY A 851 -7.78 25.56 14.65
CA GLY A 851 -8.91 26.30 14.09
C GLY A 851 -9.79 25.50 13.13
N THR A 852 -10.77 26.19 12.53
CA THR A 852 -11.76 25.60 11.61
C THR A 852 -12.04 26.51 10.42
N SER A 853 -12.35 25.94 9.26
CA SER A 853 -12.79 26.72 8.09
C SER A 853 -14.25 27.18 8.20
N ALA A 854 -14.70 27.97 7.20
CA ALA A 854 -16.12 28.20 6.98
C ALA A 854 -16.86 26.91 6.58
N TRP A 855 -18.15 26.84 6.90
CA TRP A 855 -19.04 25.73 6.54
C TRP A 855 -19.42 25.74 5.04
N LYS A 856 -19.57 24.55 4.47
CA LYS A 856 -20.26 24.29 3.21
C LYS A 856 -21.43 23.35 3.46
N MET A 857 -22.52 23.48 2.69
CA MET A 857 -23.73 22.70 2.90
C MET A 857 -24.16 21.93 1.65
N THR A 858 -24.80 20.79 1.85
CA THR A 858 -25.41 19.97 0.80
C THR A 858 -26.57 19.15 1.37
N SER A 859 -27.42 18.58 0.53
CA SER A 859 -28.53 17.71 0.95
C SER A 859 -28.86 16.67 -0.12
N THR A 860 -29.43 15.55 0.29
CA THR A 860 -29.95 14.51 -0.62
C THR A 860 -31.04 13.68 0.06
N THR A 861 -31.88 13.03 -0.74
CA THR A 861 -32.89 12.07 -0.28
C THR A 861 -32.35 10.65 -0.37
N SER A 862 -32.56 9.83 0.67
CA SER A 862 -32.07 8.45 0.73
C SER A 862 -33.04 7.44 0.13
N HIS A 863 -32.50 6.45 -0.58
CA HIS A 863 -33.19 5.28 -1.11
C HIS A 863 -32.38 4.00 -0.81
N PRO A 864 -32.34 3.54 0.46
CA PRO A 864 -31.51 2.42 0.86
C PRO A 864 -32.04 1.07 0.34
N GLU A 865 -31.13 0.19 -0.03
CA GLU A 865 -31.39 -1.22 -0.41
C GLU A 865 -30.93 -2.20 0.68
N THR A 866 -30.82 -1.74 1.93
CA THR A 866 -30.46 -2.57 3.07
C THR A 866 -31.65 -3.40 3.56
N ALA A 867 -31.38 -4.60 4.06
CA ALA A 867 -32.43 -5.45 4.61
C ALA A 867 -32.91 -4.92 5.97
N ALA A 868 -34.17 -5.19 6.32
CA ALA A 868 -34.70 -4.88 7.65
C ALA A 868 -33.99 -5.68 8.76
N ALA A 869 -34.12 -5.21 10.00
CA ALA A 869 -33.69 -5.95 11.18
C ALA A 869 -34.39 -7.32 11.30
N PRO A 870 -33.73 -8.33 11.90
CA PRO A 870 -34.38 -9.59 12.21
C PRO A 870 -35.44 -9.40 13.31
N GLY A 871 -36.46 -10.25 13.29
CA GLY A 871 -37.51 -10.27 14.31
C GLY A 871 -37.17 -11.19 15.49
N ASN A 872 -37.95 -11.10 16.57
CA ASN A 872 -37.89 -12.03 17.71
C ASN A 872 -36.48 -12.21 18.30
N ILE A 873 -35.77 -11.11 18.50
CA ILE A 873 -34.41 -11.14 19.05
C ILE A 873 -34.49 -11.45 20.55
N VAL A 874 -33.93 -12.60 20.91
CA VAL A 874 -33.91 -13.21 22.23
C VAL A 874 -32.49 -13.14 22.79
N THR A 875 -32.36 -12.63 24.01
CA THR A 875 -31.08 -12.52 24.75
C THR A 875 -31.14 -13.29 26.06
N ARG A 876 -30.04 -13.96 26.42
CA ARG A 876 -29.86 -14.63 27.71
C ARG A 876 -28.48 -14.35 28.25
N ALA A 877 -28.39 -13.73 29.43
CA ALA A 877 -27.13 -13.50 30.10
C ALA A 877 -26.44 -14.83 30.44
N THR A 878 -25.14 -14.91 30.21
CA THR A 878 -24.27 -15.99 30.69
C THR A 878 -23.38 -15.46 31.82
N ALA A 879 -22.51 -16.30 32.39
CA ALA A 879 -21.62 -15.88 33.48
C ALA A 879 -20.71 -14.69 33.10
N THR A 880 -20.29 -14.62 31.84
CA THR A 880 -19.27 -13.70 31.32
C THR A 880 -19.67 -13.05 29.99
N GLY A 881 -20.93 -13.21 29.58
CA GLY A 881 -21.36 -12.83 28.25
C GLY A 881 -22.87 -12.93 28.02
N VAL A 882 -23.26 -13.13 26.76
CA VAL A 882 -24.67 -13.20 26.34
C VAL A 882 -24.84 -14.19 25.18
N ASP A 883 -25.87 -15.03 25.28
CA ASP A 883 -26.40 -15.80 24.16
C ASP A 883 -27.51 -15.01 23.47
N VAL A 884 -27.42 -14.88 22.15
CA VAL A 884 -28.36 -14.11 21.32
C VAL A 884 -28.91 -15.00 20.22
N SER A 885 -30.23 -14.96 19.97
CA SER A 885 -30.88 -15.68 18.87
C SER A 885 -32.02 -14.86 18.28
N TRP A 886 -32.38 -15.09 17.01
CA TRP A 886 -33.43 -14.33 16.33
C TRP A 886 -34.08 -15.14 15.20
N ASP A 887 -35.21 -14.65 14.70
CA ASP A 887 -35.80 -15.17 13.47
C ASP A 887 -35.09 -14.59 12.24
N ALA A 888 -34.99 -15.37 11.17
CA ALA A 888 -34.51 -14.88 9.89
C ALA A 888 -35.30 -13.63 9.43
N ALA A 889 -34.57 -12.62 8.95
CA ALA A 889 -35.16 -11.37 8.47
C ALA A 889 -36.09 -11.63 7.27
N LYS A 890 -37.15 -10.82 7.14
CA LYS A 890 -38.18 -10.95 6.11
C LYS A 890 -38.36 -9.62 5.38
N GLY A 891 -38.81 -9.67 4.12
CA GLY A 891 -39.09 -8.50 3.30
C GLY A 891 -38.04 -8.26 2.21
N PRO A 892 -38.04 -7.08 1.57
CA PRO A 892 -37.11 -6.73 0.50
C PRO A 892 -35.64 -6.88 0.90
N TYR A 893 -34.79 -7.20 -0.08
CA TYR A 893 -33.32 -7.27 0.03
C TYR A 893 -32.75 -8.32 0.99
N THR A 894 -33.58 -9.19 1.55
CA THR A 894 -33.20 -10.25 2.50
C THR A 894 -32.51 -11.44 1.83
N ASP A 895 -32.70 -11.62 0.53
CA ASP A 895 -32.07 -12.65 -0.30
C ASP A 895 -30.56 -12.48 -0.45
N SER A 896 -30.05 -11.26 -0.20
CA SER A 896 -28.63 -10.91 -0.31
C SER A 896 -27.93 -10.73 1.03
N ILE A 897 -28.56 -11.14 2.15
CA ILE A 897 -27.94 -11.08 3.48
C ILE A 897 -26.72 -12.01 3.50
N ASP A 898 -25.55 -11.44 3.76
CA ASP A 898 -24.31 -12.17 3.96
C ASP A 898 -24.15 -12.55 5.44
N ARG A 899 -24.32 -11.60 6.36
CA ARG A 899 -24.05 -11.79 7.79
C ARG A 899 -24.97 -10.95 8.68
N TYR A 900 -24.89 -11.18 9.98
CA TYR A 900 -25.52 -10.33 11.00
C TYR A 900 -24.46 -9.64 11.85
N GLN A 901 -24.76 -8.42 12.31
CA GLN A 901 -23.98 -7.68 13.27
C GLN A 901 -24.68 -7.73 14.62
N ILE A 902 -24.02 -8.24 15.64
CA ILE A 902 -24.46 -8.12 17.02
C ILE A 902 -23.77 -6.92 17.63
N ILE A 903 -24.57 -5.97 18.09
CA ILE A 903 -24.16 -4.70 18.68
C ILE A 903 -24.35 -4.82 20.19
N THR A 904 -23.32 -4.52 20.97
CA THR A 904 -23.37 -4.53 22.43
C THR A 904 -22.89 -3.19 22.98
N TRP A 905 -23.65 -2.60 23.90
CA TRP A 905 -23.31 -1.32 24.52
C TRP A 905 -23.41 -1.40 26.05
N ASP A 906 -22.28 -1.20 26.73
CA ASP A 906 -22.19 -1.20 28.20
C ASP A 906 -22.75 0.12 28.75
N ARG A 907 -23.92 0.08 29.39
CA ARG A 907 -24.60 1.28 29.86
C ARG A 907 -24.11 1.77 31.22
N ASP A 908 -23.32 0.97 31.92
CA ASP A 908 -22.81 1.30 33.25
C ASP A 908 -21.49 2.09 33.19
N VAL A 909 -20.82 2.05 32.04
CA VAL A 909 -19.59 2.81 31.80
C VAL A 909 -19.91 4.01 30.90
N PRO A 910 -19.89 5.25 31.43
CA PRO A 910 -20.07 6.45 30.62
C PRO A 910 -19.05 6.52 29.48
N GLY A 911 -19.52 6.71 28.26
CA GLY A 911 -18.66 6.76 27.08
C GLY A 911 -18.07 5.42 26.65
N SER A 912 -18.62 4.30 27.11
CA SER A 912 -18.21 2.97 26.65
C SER A 912 -18.29 2.84 25.13
N PHE A 913 -17.32 2.13 24.56
CA PHE A 913 -17.33 1.81 23.14
C PHE A 913 -18.44 0.83 22.81
N ILE A 914 -19.05 1.00 21.64
CA ILE A 914 -20.01 0.05 21.09
C ILE A 914 -19.22 -1.16 20.56
N GLY A 915 -19.51 -2.34 21.09
CA GLY A 915 -19.03 -3.60 20.57
C GLY A 915 -19.78 -4.00 19.31
N SER A 916 -19.06 -4.59 18.36
CA SER A 916 -19.59 -5.04 17.08
C SER A 916 -19.01 -6.41 16.73
N THR A 917 -19.86 -7.42 16.63
CA THR A 917 -19.46 -8.79 16.27
C THR A 917 -20.24 -9.28 15.06
N GLY A 918 -19.55 -9.66 13.99
CA GLY A 918 -20.14 -10.28 12.82
C GLY A 918 -20.37 -11.78 13.04
N VAL A 919 -21.53 -12.30 12.64
CA VAL A 919 -21.83 -13.73 12.73
C VAL A 919 -22.60 -14.23 11.52
N LYS A 920 -22.47 -15.54 11.25
CA LYS A 920 -23.30 -16.27 10.29
C LYS A 920 -24.37 -17.07 11.05
N GLY A 921 -25.53 -17.24 10.43
CA GLY A 921 -26.67 -17.90 11.07
C GLY A 921 -27.48 -16.96 11.97
N THR A 922 -28.44 -17.51 12.71
CA THR A 922 -29.44 -16.75 13.47
C THR A 922 -29.29 -16.88 14.99
N SER A 923 -28.10 -17.25 15.45
CA SER A 923 -27.75 -17.33 16.86
C SER A 923 -26.25 -17.20 17.07
N ALA A 924 -25.83 -16.63 18.20
CA ALA A 924 -24.43 -16.55 18.59
C ALA A 924 -24.25 -16.49 20.11
N HIS A 925 -23.04 -16.85 20.54
CA HIS A 925 -22.56 -16.66 21.90
C HIS A 925 -21.47 -15.59 21.89
N LEU A 926 -21.60 -14.56 22.73
CA LEU A 926 -20.58 -13.55 22.95
C LEU A 926 -20.06 -13.68 24.37
N ASP A 927 -18.75 -13.66 24.52
CA ASP A 927 -18.03 -13.79 25.80
C ASP A 927 -17.13 -12.56 26.04
N GLY A 928 -16.54 -12.44 27.23
CA GLY A 928 -15.65 -11.34 27.58
C GLY A 928 -16.34 -10.03 27.95
N LEU A 929 -17.64 -10.07 28.26
CA LEU A 929 -18.39 -8.95 28.82
C LEU A 929 -18.24 -8.91 30.35
N VAL A 930 -18.41 -7.72 30.94
CA VAL A 930 -18.13 -7.52 32.37
C VAL A 930 -19.29 -8.05 33.23
N PRO A 931 -19.07 -9.05 34.12
CA PRO A 931 -20.12 -9.53 35.02
C PRO A 931 -20.66 -8.42 35.92
N GLY A 932 -21.99 -8.38 36.08
CA GLY A 932 -22.72 -7.36 36.84
C GLY A 932 -23.06 -6.09 36.06
N HIS A 933 -22.54 -5.91 34.85
CA HIS A 933 -22.83 -4.73 34.03
C HIS A 933 -24.09 -4.91 33.16
N HIS A 934 -24.77 -3.79 32.88
CA HIS A 934 -25.97 -3.72 32.04
C HIS A 934 -25.64 -3.42 30.57
N TYR A 935 -25.94 -4.36 29.68
CA TYR A 935 -25.71 -4.21 28.25
C TYR A 935 -27.02 -4.06 27.48
N LEU A 936 -27.09 -3.06 26.61
CA LEU A 936 -28.02 -3.05 25.48
C LEU A 936 -27.46 -3.97 24.40
N VAL A 937 -28.31 -4.81 23.83
CA VAL A 937 -27.97 -5.72 22.74
C VAL A 937 -28.89 -5.46 21.55
N ALA A 938 -28.34 -5.35 20.36
CA ALA A 938 -29.10 -5.20 19.12
C ALA A 938 -28.51 -6.05 18.00
N VAL A 939 -29.33 -6.38 17.00
CA VAL A 939 -28.91 -7.17 15.83
C VAL A 939 -29.28 -6.44 14.55
N ALA A 940 -28.30 -6.21 13.68
CA ALA A 940 -28.50 -5.65 12.33
C ALA A 940 -28.19 -6.70 11.26
N THR A 941 -28.92 -6.66 10.15
CA THR A 941 -28.58 -7.44 8.94
C THR A 941 -27.48 -6.73 8.15
N TRP A 942 -26.63 -7.51 7.48
CA TRP A 942 -25.66 -7.01 6.51
C TRP A 942 -25.82 -7.75 5.20
N ASN A 943 -26.26 -7.03 4.18
CA ASN A 943 -26.42 -7.55 2.83
C ASN A 943 -25.39 -6.91 1.88
N ARG A 944 -25.50 -7.18 0.57
CA ARG A 944 -24.60 -6.60 -0.45
C ARG A 944 -24.56 -5.07 -0.46
N ALA A 945 -25.62 -4.41 0.01
CA ALA A 945 -25.71 -2.96 0.06
C ALA A 945 -25.06 -2.39 1.32
N GLY A 946 -25.13 -3.09 2.46
CA GLY A 946 -24.50 -2.70 3.71
C GLY A 946 -25.31 -3.11 4.94
N GLY A 947 -25.02 -2.47 6.07
CA GLY A 947 -25.72 -2.68 7.34
C GLY A 947 -27.11 -2.02 7.37
N GLY A 948 -28.15 -2.80 7.64
CA GLY A 948 -29.50 -2.32 7.86
C GLY A 948 -29.71 -1.73 9.25
N PHE A 949 -30.91 -1.18 9.50
CA PHE A 949 -31.30 -0.72 10.84
C PHE A 949 -31.16 -1.85 11.87
N PRO A 950 -30.66 -1.57 13.09
CA PRO A 950 -30.58 -2.55 14.15
C PRO A 950 -31.94 -2.79 14.81
N GLY A 951 -32.25 -4.06 15.08
CA GLY A 951 -33.36 -4.46 15.95
C GLY A 951 -32.86 -4.55 17.38
N VAL A 952 -33.47 -3.82 18.29
CA VAL A 952 -33.07 -3.80 19.71
C VAL A 952 -33.70 -4.97 20.46
N ALA A 953 -32.88 -5.74 21.17
CA ALA A 953 -33.32 -6.83 22.03
C ALA A 953 -33.62 -6.34 23.44
N ARG A 954 -34.14 -7.22 24.31
CA ARG A 954 -34.17 -6.94 25.75
C ARG A 954 -32.72 -6.87 26.27
N SER A 955 -32.40 -5.81 26.99
CA SER A 955 -31.10 -5.64 27.64
C SER A 955 -30.82 -6.77 28.64
N VAL A 956 -29.54 -6.99 28.94
CA VAL A 956 -29.08 -8.05 29.87
C VAL A 956 -28.15 -7.50 30.94
N THR A 957 -28.19 -8.10 32.12
CA THR A 957 -27.20 -7.94 33.18
C THR A 957 -26.33 -9.19 33.20
N ILE A 958 -25.05 -9.03 32.87
CA ILE A 958 -24.12 -10.17 32.69
C ILE A 958 -23.91 -10.89 34.02
N GLY A 959 -23.90 -12.22 34.02
CA GLY A 959 -23.74 -13.05 35.21
C GLY A 959 -24.98 -13.12 36.12
N ALA A 960 -26.03 -12.34 35.87
CA ALA A 960 -27.25 -12.36 36.66
C ALA A 960 -28.28 -13.39 36.12
N GLY A 961 -29.12 -13.90 37.02
CA GLY A 961 -30.21 -14.83 36.71
C GLY A 961 -31.56 -14.13 36.54
N THR A 962 -32.65 -14.81 36.93
CA THR A 962 -33.98 -14.19 36.99
C THR A 962 -34.01 -13.13 38.09
N PRO A 963 -34.32 -11.87 37.78
CA PRO A 963 -34.32 -10.83 38.79
C PRO A 963 -35.38 -11.07 39.88
N PRO A 964 -35.18 -10.55 41.10
CA PRO A 964 -36.21 -10.57 42.13
C PRO A 964 -37.43 -9.72 41.73
N VAL A 965 -38.59 -10.08 42.30
CA VAL A 965 -39.84 -9.33 42.11
C VAL A 965 -39.68 -7.88 42.63
N PRO A 966 -40.02 -6.85 41.85
CA PRO A 966 -39.99 -5.46 42.32
C PRO A 966 -40.84 -5.23 43.58
N THR A 967 -40.29 -4.50 44.54
CA THR A 967 -40.96 -4.10 45.78
C THR A 967 -41.16 -2.60 45.86
N ASP A 968 -41.91 -2.13 46.86
CA ASP A 968 -42.14 -0.71 47.14
C ASP A 968 -42.72 0.05 45.93
N VAL A 969 -43.58 -0.64 45.17
CA VAL A 969 -44.28 -0.03 44.04
C VAL A 969 -45.23 1.05 44.58
N THR A 970 -45.15 2.23 44.02
CA THR A 970 -45.98 3.39 44.35
C THR A 970 -46.55 4.00 43.08
N VAL A 971 -47.73 4.59 43.20
CA VAL A 971 -48.39 5.33 42.12
C VAL A 971 -48.80 6.70 42.61
N LYS A 972 -48.47 7.73 41.81
CA LYS A 972 -48.86 9.10 42.05
C LYS A 972 -49.62 9.64 40.85
N SER A 973 -50.83 10.14 41.07
CA SER A 973 -51.56 10.90 40.06
C SER A 973 -50.83 12.20 39.74
N ILE A 974 -50.57 12.46 38.45
CA ILE A 974 -50.01 13.73 37.96
C ILE A 974 -51.15 14.65 37.52
N ASP A 975 -52.08 14.10 36.74
CA ASP A 975 -53.35 14.72 36.34
C ASP A 975 -54.44 13.63 36.24
N ALA A 976 -55.65 13.96 35.80
CA ALA A 976 -56.78 13.02 35.74
C ALA A 976 -56.55 11.78 34.86
N THR A 977 -55.57 11.82 33.95
CA THR A 977 -55.29 10.80 32.93
C THR A 977 -53.85 10.32 32.93
N THR A 978 -53.04 10.77 33.88
CA THR A 978 -51.60 10.51 33.93
C THR A 978 -51.14 10.11 35.32
N VAL A 979 -50.27 9.10 35.41
CA VAL A 979 -49.64 8.65 36.65
C VAL A 979 -48.12 8.56 36.52
N GLN A 980 -47.43 8.78 37.63
CA GLN A 980 -46.03 8.42 37.83
C GLN A 980 -45.95 7.16 38.71
N LEU A 981 -45.26 6.14 38.23
CA LEU A 981 -44.95 4.93 38.96
C LEU A 981 -43.49 4.96 39.41
N ASN A 982 -43.23 4.51 40.64
CA ASN A 982 -41.87 4.32 41.16
C ASN A 982 -41.82 3.02 41.95
N TRP A 983 -40.69 2.33 41.92
CA TRP A 983 -40.45 1.11 42.70
C TRP A 983 -38.99 1.01 43.11
N LYS A 984 -38.66 0.01 43.92
CA LYS A 984 -37.27 -0.29 44.25
C LYS A 984 -36.63 -1.12 43.13
N GLY A 985 -35.56 -0.59 42.53
CA GLY A 985 -34.78 -1.30 41.51
C GLY A 985 -33.90 -2.42 42.07
N SER A 986 -33.48 -3.33 41.19
CA SER A 986 -32.53 -4.42 41.45
C SER A 986 -31.31 -4.27 40.52
N PRO A 987 -30.07 -4.47 41.00
CA PRO A 987 -28.89 -4.52 40.15
C PRO A 987 -28.84 -5.75 39.23
N GLU A 988 -29.69 -6.75 39.47
CA GLU A 988 -29.81 -7.93 38.59
C GLU A 988 -30.76 -7.69 37.41
N ALA A 989 -31.50 -6.58 37.41
CA ALA A 989 -32.50 -6.28 36.39
C ALA A 989 -31.94 -5.32 35.35
N ALA A 990 -32.02 -5.73 34.08
CA ALA A 990 -31.64 -4.92 32.92
C ALA A 990 -32.77 -4.02 32.40
N GLY A 991 -33.98 -4.19 32.94
CA GLY A 991 -35.13 -3.33 32.69
C GLY A 991 -36.37 -3.82 33.44
N TYR A 992 -37.49 -3.11 33.27
CA TYR A 992 -38.76 -3.40 33.93
C TYR A 992 -39.93 -3.24 32.97
N ARG A 993 -40.94 -4.10 33.14
CA ARG A 993 -42.19 -4.01 32.38
C ARG A 993 -43.34 -3.63 33.30
N VAL A 994 -44.14 -2.68 32.82
CA VAL A 994 -45.38 -2.29 33.49
C VAL A 994 -46.55 -3.08 32.90
N TRP A 995 -47.36 -3.66 33.77
CA TRP A 995 -48.61 -4.32 33.44
C TRP A 995 -49.77 -3.44 33.86
N VAL A 996 -50.70 -3.21 32.95
CA VAL A 996 -51.85 -2.32 33.16
C VAL A 996 -53.13 -3.14 33.06
N ARG A 997 -54.07 -2.92 33.98
CA ARG A 997 -55.40 -3.52 33.95
C ARG A 997 -56.44 -2.49 34.33
N ASP A 998 -57.57 -2.46 33.61
CA ASP A 998 -58.77 -1.77 34.09
C ASP A 998 -59.29 -2.52 35.32
N VAL A 999 -59.45 -1.84 36.44
CA VAL A 999 -59.88 -2.46 37.72
C VAL A 999 -61.24 -3.16 37.59
N ASN A 1000 -62.07 -2.77 36.63
CA ASN A 1000 -63.38 -3.36 36.34
C ASN A 1000 -63.31 -4.60 35.41
N ALA A 1001 -62.16 -4.86 34.80
CA ALA A 1001 -61.93 -6.08 34.02
C ALA A 1001 -61.68 -7.29 34.97
N PRO A 1002 -61.87 -8.55 34.50
CA PRO A 1002 -61.63 -9.73 35.32
C PRO A 1002 -60.23 -9.74 35.96
N GLU A 1003 -60.12 -10.22 37.20
CA GLU A 1003 -58.82 -10.39 37.85
C GLU A 1003 -57.88 -11.26 36.98
N GLY A 1004 -56.62 -10.83 36.86
CA GLY A 1004 -55.63 -11.50 36.03
C GLY A 1004 -55.64 -11.12 34.54
N SER A 1005 -56.56 -10.25 34.08
CA SER A 1005 -56.60 -9.77 32.69
C SER A 1005 -55.62 -8.62 32.39
N ASN A 1006 -54.49 -8.54 33.10
CA ASN A 1006 -53.50 -7.48 32.91
C ASN A 1006 -52.88 -7.58 31.51
N THR A 1007 -52.97 -6.50 30.76
CA THR A 1007 -52.29 -6.36 29.47
C THR A 1007 -50.88 -5.81 29.68
N GLN A 1008 -49.95 -6.27 28.85
CA GLN A 1008 -48.60 -5.74 28.84
C GLN A 1008 -48.65 -4.28 28.41
N GLY A 1009 -48.03 -3.39 29.18
CA GLY A 1009 -47.70 -2.07 28.70
C GLY A 1009 -46.80 -2.17 27.47
N PRO A 1010 -46.89 -1.24 26.52
CA PRO A 1010 -46.17 -1.34 25.24
C PRO A 1010 -44.64 -1.23 25.37
N TYR A 1011 -44.11 -0.85 26.54
CA TYR A 1011 -42.70 -0.52 26.71
C TYR A 1011 -42.06 -1.20 27.92
N VAL A 1012 -40.76 -1.49 27.79
CA VAL A 1012 -39.84 -1.85 28.88
C VAL A 1012 -39.05 -0.58 29.23
N THR A 1013 -39.00 -0.22 30.51
CA THR A 1013 -38.20 0.92 31.00
C THR A 1013 -36.86 0.44 31.53
N ASP A 1014 -35.83 1.26 31.37
CA ASP A 1014 -34.47 0.97 31.87
C ASP A 1014 -34.31 1.28 33.36
N GLY A 1015 -35.16 2.16 33.89
CA GLY A 1015 -35.09 2.64 35.28
C GLY A 1015 -36.25 2.15 36.14
N PRO A 1016 -36.15 2.30 37.47
CA PRO A 1016 -37.17 1.87 38.41
C PRO A 1016 -38.35 2.85 38.53
N GLU A 1017 -38.65 3.56 37.46
CA GLU A 1017 -39.73 4.56 37.38
C GLU A 1017 -40.31 4.59 35.96
N HIS A 1018 -41.59 4.98 35.85
CA HIS A 1018 -42.25 5.14 34.56
C HIS A 1018 -43.50 6.01 34.66
N GLN A 1019 -43.71 6.87 33.67
CA GLN A 1019 -44.92 7.70 33.56
C GLN A 1019 -45.86 7.11 32.50
N ILE A 1020 -47.16 7.03 32.81
CA ILE A 1020 -48.19 6.55 31.88
C ILE A 1020 -49.27 7.63 31.76
N ALA A 1021 -49.55 8.05 30.53
CA ALA A 1021 -50.57 9.05 30.17
C ALA A 1021 -51.74 8.42 29.40
N PHE A 1022 -52.76 9.23 29.06
CA PHE A 1022 -53.96 8.83 28.32
C PHE A 1022 -54.81 7.73 28.98
N LEU A 1023 -54.80 7.67 30.31
CA LEU A 1023 -55.62 6.75 31.11
C LEU A 1023 -57.07 7.24 31.17
N PHE A 1024 -57.87 6.89 30.16
CA PHE A 1024 -59.28 7.28 30.06
C PHE A 1024 -60.23 6.14 30.46
N PRO A 1025 -61.36 6.44 31.13
CA PRO A 1025 -61.89 7.77 31.47
C PRO A 1025 -61.38 8.37 32.80
N GLY A 1026 -60.26 7.87 33.33
CA GLY A 1026 -59.60 8.41 34.51
C GLY A 1026 -58.58 7.43 35.08
N ASN A 1027 -57.49 7.93 35.64
CA ASN A 1027 -56.37 7.08 36.08
C ASN A 1027 -56.68 6.15 37.27
N TRP A 1028 -57.70 6.45 38.06
CA TRP A 1028 -58.23 5.63 39.15
C TRP A 1028 -58.96 4.36 38.69
N ASN A 1029 -59.22 4.22 37.38
CA ASN A 1029 -59.80 3.00 36.81
C ASN A 1029 -58.73 1.96 36.47
N PHE A 1030 -57.45 2.21 36.75
CA PHE A 1030 -56.36 1.34 36.34
C PHE A 1030 -55.51 0.91 37.52
N GLU A 1031 -55.12 -0.36 37.54
CA GLU A 1031 -54.05 -0.87 38.39
C GLU A 1031 -52.78 -1.18 37.59
N PHE A 1032 -51.65 -1.08 38.28
CA PHE A 1032 -50.32 -1.19 37.73
C PHE A 1032 -49.50 -2.18 38.54
N CYS A 1033 -48.88 -3.15 37.88
CA CYS A 1033 -47.94 -4.09 38.50
C CYS A 1033 -46.65 -4.10 37.69
N ILE A 1034 -45.53 -4.42 38.33
CA ILE A 1034 -44.21 -4.34 37.72
C ILE A 1034 -43.56 -5.73 37.71
N THR A 1035 -42.91 -6.08 36.61
CA THR A 1035 -41.97 -7.20 36.54
C THR A 1035 -40.57 -6.68 36.22
N ALA A 1036 -39.54 -7.33 36.77
CA ALA A 1036 -38.15 -7.06 36.46
C ALA A 1036 -37.66 -8.06 35.39
N ILE A 1037 -36.80 -7.59 34.48
CA ILE A 1037 -36.37 -8.32 33.29
C ILE A 1037 -34.84 -8.37 33.23
N ASN A 1038 -34.30 -9.53 32.83
CA ASN A 1038 -32.92 -9.71 32.41
C ASN A 1038 -32.91 -10.59 31.13
N GLY A 1039 -32.85 -9.94 29.96
CA GLY A 1039 -33.10 -10.60 28.68
C GLY A 1039 -34.47 -11.29 28.65
N GLU A 1040 -34.49 -12.58 28.37
CA GLU A 1040 -35.72 -13.40 28.40
C GLU A 1040 -36.13 -13.89 29.79
N LEU A 1041 -35.38 -13.59 30.84
CA LEU A 1041 -35.77 -13.92 32.21
C LEU A 1041 -36.63 -12.78 32.79
N GLU A 1042 -37.80 -13.13 33.32
CA GLU A 1042 -38.75 -12.16 33.87
C GLU A 1042 -39.24 -12.63 35.25
N SER A 1043 -39.28 -11.72 36.22
CA SER A 1043 -39.73 -12.01 37.58
C SER A 1043 -41.24 -12.30 37.63
N GLY A 1044 -41.72 -12.76 38.79
CA GLY A 1044 -43.14 -12.64 39.13
C GLY A 1044 -43.60 -11.18 39.16
N LYS A 1045 -44.91 -10.93 38.99
CA LYS A 1045 -45.49 -9.59 39.13
C LYS A 1045 -45.39 -9.12 40.59
N SER A 1046 -45.08 -7.84 40.77
CA SER A 1046 -45.25 -7.16 42.06
C SER A 1046 -46.71 -7.16 42.51
N SER A 1047 -46.94 -6.79 43.78
CA SER A 1047 -48.26 -6.30 44.18
C SER A 1047 -48.67 -5.13 43.28
N CYS A 1048 -49.91 -5.11 42.84
CA CYS A 1048 -50.43 -4.07 41.97
C CYS A 1048 -50.87 -2.85 42.80
N VAL A 1049 -50.69 -1.65 42.25
CA VAL A 1049 -51.09 -0.37 42.84
C VAL A 1049 -52.07 0.36 41.94
N HIS A 1050 -52.96 1.16 42.49
CA HIS A 1050 -53.88 2.01 41.73
C HIS A 1050 -54.07 3.35 42.45
N VAL A 1051 -54.46 4.37 41.70
CA VAL A 1051 -54.81 5.67 42.29
C VAL A 1051 -56.13 5.51 43.03
N PRO A 1052 -56.24 5.89 44.32
CA PRO A 1052 -57.51 5.89 45.03
C PRO A 1052 -58.55 6.76 44.32
N LEU A 1053 -59.82 6.34 44.34
CA LEU A 1053 -60.92 7.15 43.82
C LEU A 1053 -60.90 8.55 44.46
N PRO A 1054 -61.08 9.63 43.68
CA PRO A 1054 -61.30 10.95 44.26
C PRO A 1054 -62.54 10.92 45.16
N PRO A 1055 -62.52 11.60 46.32
CA PRO A 1055 -63.68 11.64 47.21
C PRO A 1055 -64.90 12.18 46.45
N PRO A 1056 -66.11 11.65 46.69
CA PRO A 1056 -67.30 12.06 45.96
C PRO A 1056 -67.51 13.57 46.12
N SER A 1057 -67.66 14.27 44.99
CA SER A 1057 -67.96 15.70 44.98
C SER A 1057 -69.30 15.93 45.69
N THR A 1058 -69.26 16.51 46.89
CA THR A 1058 -70.47 17.05 47.52
C THR A 1058 -71.02 18.15 46.62
N GLY A 1059 -72.26 17.96 46.16
CA GLY A 1059 -72.90 18.79 45.14
C GLY A 1059 -72.78 20.30 45.39
N GLY A 1060 -72.24 21.00 44.40
CA GLY A 1060 -72.31 22.43 44.25
C GLY A 1060 -72.93 22.74 42.89
N THR A 1061 -73.99 23.53 42.89
CA THR A 1061 -74.83 23.96 41.76
C THR A 1061 -74.04 24.61 40.61
N PRO A 1062 -74.51 24.51 39.35
CA PRO A 1062 -73.77 25.00 38.19
C PRO A 1062 -73.89 26.52 38.03
N ALA A 1063 -72.76 27.18 37.75
CA ALA A 1063 -72.71 28.59 37.34
C ALA A 1063 -72.72 28.72 35.79
N PRO A 1064 -73.24 29.82 35.23
CA PRO A 1064 -73.79 29.86 33.88
C PRO A 1064 -72.78 30.15 32.77
N SER A 1065 -73.23 29.84 31.55
CA SER A 1065 -72.65 30.08 30.24
C SER A 1065 -72.02 31.47 30.05
N GLY A 1066 -70.74 31.49 29.67
CA GLY A 1066 -70.03 32.66 29.15
C GLY A 1066 -69.52 32.38 27.74
N SER A 1067 -69.95 33.24 26.80
CA SER A 1067 -69.78 33.18 25.35
C SER A 1067 -68.35 33.42 24.84
N GLY A 1068 -67.99 32.70 23.78
CA GLY A 1068 -67.30 33.27 22.62
C GLY A 1068 -65.80 33.04 22.50
N ARG A 1069 -65.40 32.03 21.71
CA ARG A 1069 -64.45 32.20 20.59
C ARG A 1069 -64.43 30.97 19.68
N GLU A 1070 -64.08 31.22 18.44
CA GLU A 1070 -64.24 30.40 17.23
C GLU A 1070 -63.80 28.94 17.33
N VAL A 1071 -64.54 28.09 16.62
CA VAL A 1071 -64.16 26.73 16.23
C VAL A 1071 -63.22 26.84 15.01
N PRO A 1072 -61.98 26.34 15.06
CA PRO A 1072 -61.22 26.05 13.85
C PRO A 1072 -61.58 24.67 13.31
N ASP A 1073 -61.57 24.63 11.98
CA ASP A 1073 -61.78 23.55 11.02
C ASP A 1073 -61.20 22.15 11.42
N PRO A 1074 -61.96 21.04 11.32
CA PRO A 1074 -61.48 19.69 11.68
C PRO A 1074 -60.52 19.04 10.64
N ALA A 1075 -59.79 19.82 9.85
CA ALA A 1075 -58.91 19.33 8.79
C ALA A 1075 -57.39 19.53 9.02
N GLU A 1076 -56.94 19.92 10.22
CA GLU A 1076 -55.50 20.06 10.54
C GLU A 1076 -55.06 19.45 11.89
N GLU A 1077 -55.66 18.33 12.34
CA GLU A 1077 -55.18 17.59 13.53
C GLU A 1077 -54.96 16.08 13.25
N SER A 1078 -54.05 15.74 12.32
CA SER A 1078 -53.64 14.34 12.11
C SER A 1078 -52.15 14.09 11.85
N LEU A 1079 -51.24 15.08 11.91
CA LEU A 1079 -49.82 14.83 11.58
C LEU A 1079 -48.77 15.49 12.51
N LEU A 1080 -49.15 15.90 13.72
CA LEU A 1080 -48.22 16.47 14.70
C LEU A 1080 -48.54 15.96 16.11
N LYS A 1081 -48.10 14.73 16.45
CA LYS A 1081 -47.90 14.23 17.84
C LYS A 1081 -47.34 12.79 17.87
N LEU A 1082 -46.12 12.63 17.38
CA LEU A 1082 -45.19 11.56 17.81
C LEU A 1082 -43.77 12.12 17.67
N GLY A 1083 -43.44 13.05 18.56
CA GLY A 1083 -42.13 13.66 18.64
C GLY A 1083 -42.01 14.37 19.98
N ARG A 1084 -40.99 13.98 20.76
CA ARG A 1084 -40.64 14.41 22.12
C ARG A 1084 -41.19 13.56 23.26
N ALA A 1085 -40.48 12.47 23.51
CA ALA A 1085 -39.93 12.17 24.84
C ALA A 1085 -38.70 11.28 24.65
N ALA A 1086 -37.58 11.88 24.29
CA ALA A 1086 -36.26 11.29 24.49
C ALA A 1086 -35.33 12.44 24.91
N ASP A 1087 -34.68 12.21 26.03
CA ASP A 1087 -33.79 13.12 26.73
C ASP A 1087 -32.60 13.54 25.85
N ALA A 1088 -32.17 14.79 25.96
CA ALA A 1088 -31.27 15.45 25.01
C ALA A 1088 -29.77 15.13 25.20
N GLN A 1089 -29.43 13.99 25.79
CA GLN A 1089 -28.06 13.53 25.95
C GLN A 1089 -28.03 12.00 26.00
N ARG A 1090 -27.71 11.37 24.86
CA ARG A 1090 -27.20 9.99 24.65
C ARG A 1090 -27.76 9.46 23.34
N ASP A 1091 -27.11 9.81 22.24
CA ASP A 1091 -27.32 9.11 20.97
C ASP A 1091 -25.94 8.78 20.39
N PRO A 1092 -25.41 7.55 20.58
CA PRO A 1092 -24.20 7.11 19.91
C PRO A 1092 -24.62 6.39 18.62
N ALA A 1093 -25.08 7.16 17.64
CA ALA A 1093 -25.35 6.66 16.29
C ALA A 1093 -24.57 7.51 15.28
N ALA A 1094 -23.77 6.83 14.45
CA ALA A 1094 -22.83 7.36 13.46
C ALA A 1094 -21.57 8.05 14.01
N ALA A 1095 -20.72 7.24 14.62
CA ALA A 1095 -19.27 7.31 14.40
C ALA A 1095 -18.73 5.89 14.62
N VAL A 1096 -18.07 5.30 13.62
CA VAL A 1096 -17.05 4.29 13.89
C VAL A 1096 -15.90 5.09 14.51
N PRO A 1097 -15.57 4.93 15.80
CA PRO A 1097 -14.36 5.54 16.34
C PRO A 1097 -13.21 4.70 15.81
N ILE A 1098 -12.41 5.29 14.92
CA ILE A 1098 -11.07 4.80 14.64
C ILE A 1098 -10.25 5.14 15.89
N GLY A 1099 -9.84 4.11 16.61
CA GLY A 1099 -8.92 4.17 17.74
C GLY A 1099 -7.86 3.10 17.56
#